data_AF-A0AA39CYI1-F1
#
_entry.id   AF-A0AA39CYI1-F1
#
_cell.length_a   1.000
_cell.length_b   1.000
_cell.length_c   1.000
_cell.angle_alpha   90.00
_cell.angle_beta   90.00
_cell.angle_gamma   90.00
#
_symmetry.space_group_name_H-M   'P 1'
#
loop_
_entity.id
_entity.type
_entity.pdbx_description
1 polymer ?
#
loop_
_entity_poly.entity_id
_entity_poly.type
_entity_poly.pdbx_seq_one_letter_code
_entity_poly.pdbx_strand_id
1 'polypeptide(L)'
;MSLSRVIQRRPFAHDGFRRKAVPWIASPLQPSTKASREYTVTPGEDPKTAKRTNDPSLSERSSLADNELPRFRYHHESSTIELFYDLFLVANLTSFTADHEIINGQSLRNYVGFFTIVWFTWLETSLFDVRFATESVFTRICKAIAFAAMTGIAACGANYNTGEVSEHLRTFRSLSIILMISRLALAIQYIVVLLYVHKYPRTQAPLLATIAILLLSAIAFLGTFFAFNLNDESNEHNTSGSNSSGPPVYISHYIIVCVETIGVIAISCIWRSISFKKTHLVERIGLITLIIMGEGIIGITKSISKILQNAANTAASVFGITISAVLLLYFVWILYFDQIDHDRFGTIRQQVWAILHFPLHTALILVSEGSATLILWKAIIRYLVEALAIQVQATDMVSSTNAEVAGYIEKQLKTFVHHFKNETLFRLDVESFINSSLTDIRQLPANDSSGRNDTIVGIRDDMFNLVFGAFGIEVNQEDTTWDPQLSIFDTVIFYYYLAAGVFVILLAVLYSFGKTNKSRGEWFSAVLRLVVGIGLCTTTPALVLRSDKSSTRGFVFSAWTVTVVMLVYFVLIILDNLLDWYADKKSSGQKPTYIEDTERSLEGEEDALVKQTNTDMAEQGETIRLRLVEISPADEADPRRVEDPQSSRS
;
A
#
# COMPACT_ATOMS: atom_id res chain seq x y z
N MET A 1 12.74 55.15 -24.24
CA MET A 1 13.35 53.87 -23.79
C MET A 1 12.23 52.84 -23.69
N SER A 2 12.19 51.90 -24.64
CA SER A 2 11.17 50.84 -24.71
C SER A 2 11.69 49.57 -24.02
N LEU A 3 10.83 48.96 -23.20
CA LEU A 3 11.05 47.78 -22.33
C LEU A 3 11.38 46.47 -23.07
N SER A 4 11.72 46.51 -24.36
CA SER A 4 11.89 45.32 -25.22
C SER A 4 13.32 44.74 -25.25
N ARG A 5 14.26 45.23 -24.44
CA ARG A 5 15.68 44.80 -24.48
C ARG A 5 16.22 44.07 -23.24
N VAL A 6 15.39 43.69 -22.28
CA VAL A 6 15.87 43.06 -21.01
C VAL A 6 15.77 41.52 -20.98
N ILE A 7 15.24 40.87 -22.02
CA ILE A 7 15.16 39.39 -22.05
C ILE A 7 15.74 38.84 -23.36
N GLN A 8 17.03 39.08 -23.61
CA GLN A 8 17.83 38.20 -24.47
C GLN A 8 18.48 37.14 -23.59
N ARG A 9 17.76 36.03 -23.35
CA ARG A 9 18.41 34.79 -22.91
C ARG A 9 19.02 34.11 -24.14
N ARG A 10 20.33 33.86 -24.05
CA ARG A 10 21.16 33.14 -25.03
C ARG A 10 20.52 31.79 -25.42
N PRO A 11 20.66 31.35 -26.69
CA PRO A 11 20.23 30.01 -27.09
C PRO A 11 21.28 29.00 -26.65
N PHE A 12 21.06 28.32 -25.53
CA PHE A 12 21.69 27.01 -25.30
C PHE A 12 20.75 25.96 -25.90
N ALA A 13 21.03 25.59 -27.15
CA ALA A 13 20.55 24.36 -27.74
C ALA A 13 21.70 23.35 -27.68
N HIS A 14 21.58 22.36 -26.81
CA HIS A 14 22.19 21.05 -26.99
C HIS A 14 21.14 20.01 -26.59
N ASP A 15 20.82 19.15 -27.56
CA ASP A 15 19.98 17.94 -27.50
C ASP A 15 18.48 18.10 -27.23
N GLY A 16 17.77 18.58 -28.26
CA GLY A 16 16.79 17.74 -28.96
C GLY A 16 15.47 17.33 -28.29
N PHE A 17 15.23 17.53 -27.00
CA PHE A 17 13.92 17.28 -26.39
C PHE A 17 13.03 18.53 -26.47
N ARG A 18 12.46 18.81 -27.66
CA ARG A 18 11.26 19.67 -27.69
C ARG A 18 10.18 18.97 -26.88
N ARG A 19 9.77 19.57 -25.74
CA ARG A 19 8.58 19.11 -24.99
C ARG A 19 7.42 19.03 -25.98
N LYS A 20 6.95 17.81 -26.27
CA LYS A 20 5.76 17.62 -27.11
C LYS A 20 4.59 18.35 -26.45
N ALA A 21 3.85 19.13 -27.22
CA ALA A 21 2.64 19.77 -26.72
C ALA A 21 1.68 18.70 -26.21
N VAL A 22 1.22 18.84 -24.97
CA VAL A 22 0.27 17.91 -24.37
C VAL A 22 -1.08 18.10 -25.06
N PRO A 23 -1.66 17.06 -25.67
CA PRO A 23 -2.96 17.19 -26.35
C PRO A 23 -4.07 17.48 -25.33
N TRP A 24 -5.12 18.18 -25.77
CA TRP A 24 -6.31 18.43 -24.96
C TRP A 24 -6.96 17.13 -24.48
N ILE A 25 -7.16 16.19 -25.40
CA ILE A 25 -7.62 14.82 -25.13
C ILE A 25 -6.75 13.87 -25.97
N ALA A 26 -6.06 12.93 -25.33
CA ALA A 26 -5.28 11.90 -25.99
C ALA A 26 -6.13 10.65 -26.24
N SER A 27 -5.88 9.96 -27.35
CA SER A 27 -6.53 8.66 -27.60
C SER A 27 -5.88 7.58 -26.72
N PRO A 28 -6.68 6.77 -25.98
CA PRO A 28 -6.18 5.65 -25.18
C PRO A 28 -5.75 4.44 -26.02
N LEU A 29 -6.04 4.45 -27.32
CA LEU A 29 -5.68 3.38 -28.25
C LEU A 29 -4.22 3.51 -28.70
N GLN A 30 -3.54 2.37 -28.82
CA GLN A 30 -2.25 2.30 -29.48
C GLN A 30 -2.46 2.72 -30.95
N PRO A 31 -1.62 3.60 -31.52
CA PRO A 31 -1.70 3.90 -32.94
C PRO A 31 -1.62 2.56 -33.68
N SER A 32 -2.56 2.30 -34.60
CA SER A 32 -2.37 1.14 -35.45
C SER A 32 -1.02 1.36 -36.14
N THR A 33 -0.07 0.46 -35.93
CA THR A 33 0.94 0.21 -36.93
C THR A 33 0.14 -0.22 -38.15
N LYS A 34 -0.41 0.74 -38.91
CA LYS A 34 -0.48 0.58 -40.35
C LYS A 34 0.90 0.03 -40.66
N ALA A 35 0.94 -1.21 -41.14
CA ALA A 35 2.13 -1.79 -41.71
C ALA A 35 2.90 -0.63 -42.31
N SER A 36 4.12 -0.39 -41.83
CA SER A 36 5.05 0.47 -42.55
C SER A 36 4.76 0.13 -44.00
N ARG A 37 4.23 1.09 -44.76
CA ARG A 37 4.29 0.96 -46.20
C ARG A 37 5.79 0.99 -46.41
N GLU A 38 6.42 -0.18 -46.32
CA GLU A 38 7.64 -0.46 -47.03
C GLU A 38 7.24 -0.14 -48.45
N TYR A 39 7.54 1.10 -48.81
CA TYR A 39 7.85 1.40 -50.17
C TYR A 39 9.06 0.53 -50.44
N THR A 40 8.84 -0.69 -50.95
CA THR A 40 9.82 -1.31 -51.82
C THR A 40 9.88 -0.41 -53.05
N VAL A 41 10.63 0.68 -52.93
CA VAL A 41 11.17 1.36 -54.10
C VAL A 41 12.23 0.38 -54.60
N THR A 42 11.88 -0.42 -55.59
CA THR A 42 12.88 -1.06 -56.44
C THR A 42 13.81 0.05 -56.95
N PRO A 43 15.15 -0.09 -56.81
CA PRO A 43 16.07 0.93 -57.26
C PRO A 43 15.88 1.17 -58.76
N GLY A 44 15.36 2.35 -59.14
CA GLY A 44 15.24 2.75 -60.54
C GLY A 44 13.85 3.19 -61.03
N GLU A 45 12.78 3.10 -60.23
CA GLU A 45 11.47 3.62 -60.64
C GLU A 45 11.18 5.04 -60.15
N ASP A 46 10.76 5.89 -61.09
CA ASP A 46 10.40 7.28 -60.87
C ASP A 46 9.16 7.38 -59.94
N PRO A 47 9.19 8.14 -58.83
CA PRO A 47 8.11 8.15 -57.83
C PRO A 47 6.78 8.74 -58.33
N LYS A 48 6.70 9.19 -59.58
CA LYS A 48 5.48 9.73 -60.21
C LYS A 48 4.65 8.68 -60.96
N THR A 49 5.16 7.46 -61.18
CA THR A 49 4.46 6.40 -61.94
C THR A 49 4.00 5.21 -61.10
N ALA A 50 4.22 5.22 -59.77
CA ALA A 50 3.76 4.15 -58.88
C ALA A 50 2.22 4.03 -58.89
N LYS A 51 1.70 3.04 -59.63
CA LYS A 51 0.27 2.72 -59.66
C LYS A 51 -0.17 2.19 -58.30
N ARG A 52 -1.23 2.78 -57.78
CA ARG A 52 -1.93 2.36 -56.56
C ARG A 52 -2.66 1.04 -56.84
N THR A 53 -2.04 -0.09 -56.49
CA THR A 53 -2.73 -1.38 -56.48
C THR A 53 -3.67 -1.41 -55.26
N ASN A 54 -4.95 -1.13 -55.51
CA ASN A 54 -6.01 -1.43 -54.55
C ASN A 54 -6.28 -2.94 -54.62
N ASP A 55 -5.52 -3.72 -53.87
CA ASP A 55 -5.76 -5.16 -53.71
C ASP A 55 -6.99 -5.35 -52.78
N PRO A 56 -8.13 -5.89 -53.28
CA PRO A 56 -9.33 -6.09 -52.48
C PRO A 56 -9.10 -7.02 -51.27
N SER A 57 -8.13 -7.93 -51.38
CA SER A 57 -7.78 -8.89 -50.33
C SER A 57 -7.23 -8.22 -49.06
N LEU A 58 -6.56 -7.07 -49.19
CA LEU A 58 -6.09 -6.27 -48.05
C LEU A 58 -7.24 -5.55 -47.32
N SER A 59 -8.32 -5.22 -48.04
CA SER A 59 -9.52 -4.62 -47.44
C SER A 59 -10.37 -5.64 -46.67
N GLU A 60 -10.42 -6.89 -47.14
CA GLU A 60 -11.03 -8.02 -46.40
C GLU A 60 -10.18 -8.44 -45.20
N ARG A 61 -8.84 -8.41 -45.31
CA ARG A 61 -7.96 -8.63 -44.16
C ARG A 61 -8.06 -7.51 -43.12
N SER A 62 -8.31 -6.28 -43.56
CA SER A 62 -8.58 -5.12 -42.70
C SER A 62 -9.93 -5.22 -41.97
N SER A 63 -10.99 -5.69 -42.63
CA SER A 63 -12.31 -5.84 -42.01
C SER A 63 -12.36 -7.03 -41.03
N LEU A 64 -11.55 -8.08 -41.27
CA LEU A 64 -11.33 -9.16 -40.31
C LEU A 64 -10.47 -8.72 -39.12
N ALA A 65 -9.51 -7.80 -39.33
CA ALA A 65 -8.71 -7.20 -38.26
C ALA A 65 -9.51 -6.19 -37.40
N ASP A 66 -10.55 -5.56 -37.94
CA ASP A 66 -11.48 -4.69 -37.18
C ASP A 66 -12.32 -5.46 -36.13
N ASN A 67 -12.33 -6.79 -36.19
CA ASN A 67 -12.89 -7.68 -35.17
C ASN A 67 -11.88 -8.05 -34.07
N GLU A 68 -10.62 -7.61 -34.18
CA GLU A 68 -9.64 -7.73 -33.10
C GLU A 68 -9.94 -6.71 -31.99
N LEU A 69 -9.72 -7.14 -30.75
CA LEU A 69 -9.92 -6.31 -29.55
C LEU A 69 -9.07 -5.03 -29.64
N PRO A 70 -9.57 -3.87 -29.14
CA PRO A 70 -8.78 -2.64 -29.10
C PRO A 70 -7.50 -2.86 -28.27
N ARG A 71 -6.35 -2.52 -28.84
CA ARG A 71 -5.07 -2.50 -28.12
C ARG A 71 -4.92 -1.16 -27.42
N PHE A 72 -5.09 -1.14 -26.10
CA PHE A 72 -4.80 0.04 -25.28
C PHE A 72 -3.30 0.27 -25.15
N ARG A 73 -2.87 1.52 -24.96
CA ARG A 73 -1.46 1.81 -24.63
C ARG A 73 -1.21 1.42 -23.17
N TYR A 74 -0.45 0.36 -22.97
CA TYR A 74 0.06 0.01 -21.65
C TYR A 74 1.34 0.77 -21.39
N HIS A 75 1.44 1.38 -20.21
CA HIS A 75 2.71 1.80 -19.66
C HIS A 75 3.25 0.63 -18.84
N HIS A 76 4.53 0.32 -19.01
CA HIS A 76 5.19 -0.75 -18.26
C HIS A 76 5.67 -0.30 -16.87
N GLU A 77 5.65 1.01 -16.62
CA GLU A 77 6.12 1.64 -15.38
C GLU A 77 5.10 2.65 -14.86
N SER A 78 5.04 2.81 -13.54
CA SER A 78 4.17 3.79 -12.90
C SER A 78 4.56 5.22 -13.23
N SER A 79 3.59 6.04 -13.64
CA SER A 79 3.85 7.46 -13.91
C SER A 79 4.05 8.26 -12.62
N THR A 80 4.84 9.33 -12.65
CA THR A 80 5.10 10.17 -11.46
C THR A 80 3.81 10.78 -10.88
N ILE A 81 2.80 11.04 -11.71
CA ILE A 81 1.51 11.58 -11.25
C ILE A 81 0.65 10.53 -10.52
N GLU A 82 0.78 9.26 -10.89
CA GLU A 82 0.14 8.15 -10.18
C GLU A 82 0.77 7.97 -8.80
N LEU A 83 2.10 7.96 -8.72
CA LEU A 83 2.82 7.92 -7.44
C LEU A 83 2.49 9.15 -6.57
N PHE A 84 2.34 10.32 -7.19
CA PHE A 84 1.92 11.53 -6.47
C PHE A 84 0.50 11.41 -5.88
N TYR A 85 -0.41 10.68 -6.54
CA TYR A 85 -1.73 10.37 -5.98
C TYR A 85 -1.67 9.39 -4.82
N ASP A 86 -0.78 8.40 -4.89
CA ASP A 86 -0.55 7.46 -3.80
C ASP A 86 -0.09 8.18 -2.51
N LEU A 87 0.65 9.29 -2.64
CA LEU A 87 1.00 10.14 -1.49
C LEU A 87 -0.19 10.83 -0.82
N PHE A 88 -1.26 11.17 -1.55
CA PHE A 88 -2.47 11.72 -0.93
C PHE A 88 -3.21 10.66 -0.11
N LEU A 89 -3.16 9.39 -0.50
CA LEU A 89 -3.69 8.29 0.32
C LEU A 89 -2.95 8.22 1.66
N VAL A 90 -1.61 8.22 1.64
CA VAL A 90 -0.87 8.10 2.91
C VAL A 90 -1.03 9.34 3.77
N ALA A 91 -1.09 10.54 3.17
CA ALA A 91 -1.32 11.77 3.93
C ALA A 91 -2.68 11.76 4.68
N ASN A 92 -3.71 11.15 4.09
CA ASN A 92 -4.99 10.91 4.78
C ASN A 92 -4.80 10.05 6.03
N LEU A 93 -4.01 8.97 5.90
CA LEU A 93 -3.70 8.06 6.99
C LEU A 93 -2.89 8.75 8.09
N THR A 94 -1.86 9.52 7.72
CA THR A 94 -1.03 10.28 8.67
C THR A 94 -1.86 11.29 9.47
N SER A 95 -2.73 12.05 8.80
CA SER A 95 -3.60 13.02 9.48
C SER A 95 -4.56 12.31 10.42
N PHE A 96 -5.18 11.21 9.96
CA PHE A 96 -6.14 10.46 10.77
C PHE A 96 -5.49 9.85 12.02
N THR A 97 -4.30 9.25 11.87
CA THR A 97 -3.53 8.66 12.98
C THR A 97 -3.03 9.72 13.96
N ALA A 98 -2.85 10.97 13.50
CA ALA A 98 -2.47 12.07 14.38
C ALA A 98 -3.60 12.50 15.32
N ASP A 99 -4.84 12.47 14.84
CA ASP A 99 -6.03 12.91 15.56
C ASP A 99 -6.71 11.78 16.36
N HIS A 100 -6.58 10.52 15.92
CA HIS A 100 -7.23 9.36 16.53
C HIS A 100 -6.21 8.32 16.97
N GLU A 101 -5.71 8.44 18.20
CA GLU A 101 -4.86 7.39 18.79
C GLU A 101 -5.67 6.08 18.97
N ILE A 102 -5.10 4.94 18.56
CA ILE A 102 -5.77 3.64 18.59
C ILE A 102 -5.65 3.01 19.99
N ILE A 103 -6.41 3.58 20.93
CA ILE A 103 -6.41 3.16 22.34
C ILE A 103 -7.60 2.28 22.72
N ASN A 104 -8.74 2.47 22.06
CA ASN A 104 -10.00 1.81 22.39
C ASN A 104 -10.54 0.99 21.21
N GLY A 105 -11.39 0.00 21.50
CA GLY A 105 -12.07 -0.78 20.46
C GLY A 105 -12.91 0.08 19.52
N GLN A 106 -13.47 1.20 20.02
CA GLN A 106 -14.15 2.20 19.19
C GLN A 106 -13.19 2.91 18.23
N SER A 107 -12.05 3.40 18.72
CA SER A 107 -11.02 4.04 17.90
C SER A 107 -10.47 3.09 16.83
N LEU A 108 -10.27 1.81 17.18
CA LEU A 108 -9.87 0.77 16.22
C LEU A 108 -10.90 0.60 15.09
N ARG A 109 -12.21 0.57 15.42
CA ARG A 109 -13.29 0.50 14.43
C ARG A 109 -13.32 1.75 13.53
N ASN A 110 -13.17 2.94 14.13
CA ASN A 110 -13.10 4.20 13.38
C ASN A 110 -11.91 4.18 12.39
N TYR A 111 -10.75 3.69 12.85
CA TYR A 111 -9.53 3.59 12.05
C TYR A 111 -9.67 2.65 10.85
N VAL A 112 -10.10 1.40 11.09
CA VAL A 112 -10.31 0.42 10.00
C VAL A 112 -11.40 0.91 9.05
N GLY A 113 -12.47 1.51 9.57
CA GLY A 113 -13.54 2.11 8.79
C GLY A 113 -13.07 3.23 7.86
N PHE A 114 -12.37 4.22 8.40
CA PHE A 114 -11.83 5.32 7.62
C PHE A 114 -10.82 4.83 6.56
N PHE A 115 -9.90 3.94 6.95
CA PHE A 115 -8.94 3.34 6.02
C PHE A 115 -9.65 2.60 4.87
N THR A 116 -10.76 1.90 5.14
CA THR A 116 -11.58 1.24 4.11
C THR A 116 -12.02 2.24 3.04
N ILE A 117 -12.59 3.38 3.45
CA ILE A 117 -13.12 4.39 2.52
C ILE A 117 -12.01 4.98 1.65
N VAL A 118 -10.87 5.32 2.27
CA VAL A 118 -9.71 5.89 1.57
C VAL A 118 -9.11 4.86 0.60
N TRP A 119 -8.90 3.62 1.06
CA TRP A 119 -8.25 2.57 0.28
C TRP A 119 -9.05 2.18 -0.97
N PHE A 120 -10.35 1.98 -0.85
CA PHE A 120 -11.18 1.63 -2.00
C PHE A 120 -11.39 2.82 -2.96
N THR A 121 -11.43 4.05 -2.46
CA THR A 121 -11.45 5.25 -3.32
C THR A 121 -10.17 5.37 -4.15
N TRP A 122 -9.04 5.06 -3.54
CA TRP A 122 -7.76 4.95 -4.24
C TRP A 122 -7.76 3.80 -5.25
N LEU A 123 -8.27 2.63 -4.86
CA LEU A 123 -8.30 1.46 -5.73
C LEU A 123 -9.06 1.77 -7.02
N GLU A 124 -10.29 2.30 -6.93
CA GLU A 124 -11.11 2.59 -8.12
C GLU A 124 -10.42 3.55 -9.10
N THR A 125 -9.84 4.63 -8.55
CA THR A 125 -9.08 5.60 -9.34
C THR A 125 -7.85 4.95 -9.98
N SER A 126 -7.15 4.10 -9.23
CA SER A 126 -5.95 3.42 -9.69
C SER A 126 -6.24 2.37 -10.75
N LEU A 127 -7.34 1.62 -10.62
CA LEU A 127 -7.79 0.66 -11.61
C LEU A 127 -8.16 1.37 -12.93
N PHE A 128 -8.70 2.58 -12.90
CA PHE A 128 -8.91 3.38 -14.11
C PHE A 128 -7.57 3.79 -14.74
N ASP A 129 -6.65 4.35 -13.95
CA ASP A 129 -5.38 4.85 -14.50
C ASP A 129 -4.58 3.75 -15.20
N VAL A 130 -4.46 2.61 -14.53
CA VAL A 130 -3.67 1.47 -15.02
C VAL A 130 -4.24 0.92 -16.34
N ARG A 131 -5.53 1.14 -16.62
CA ARG A 131 -6.20 0.69 -17.84
C ARG A 131 -6.17 1.73 -18.96
N PHE A 132 -6.39 3.00 -18.65
CA PHE A 132 -6.73 4.01 -19.66
C PHE A 132 -5.98 5.35 -19.51
N ALA A 133 -5.11 5.51 -18.51
CA ALA A 133 -4.38 6.76 -18.33
C ALA A 133 -3.54 7.07 -19.57
N THR A 134 -3.80 8.26 -20.13
CA THR A 134 -2.96 8.85 -21.15
C THR A 134 -2.68 10.30 -20.77
N GLU A 135 -1.49 10.78 -21.13
CA GLU A 135 -1.09 12.16 -20.89
C GLU A 135 -1.94 13.12 -21.74
N SER A 136 -2.87 13.82 -21.08
CA SER A 136 -3.72 14.86 -21.69
C SER A 136 -4.10 15.93 -20.67
N VAL A 137 -4.56 17.08 -21.14
CA VAL A 137 -5.07 18.14 -20.24
C VAL A 137 -6.31 17.66 -19.48
N PHE A 138 -7.21 16.95 -20.17
CA PHE A 138 -8.41 16.38 -19.55
C PHE A 138 -8.09 15.42 -18.40
N THR A 139 -7.17 14.46 -18.61
CA THR A 139 -6.78 13.51 -17.56
C THR A 139 -6.13 14.21 -16.37
N ARG A 140 -5.38 15.29 -16.59
CA ARG A 140 -4.83 16.13 -15.51
C ARG A 140 -5.90 16.86 -14.70
N ILE A 141 -6.95 17.38 -15.35
CA ILE A 141 -8.08 18.02 -14.66
C ILE A 141 -8.82 16.99 -13.79
N CYS A 142 -9.12 15.82 -14.34
CA CYS A 142 -9.76 14.75 -13.57
C CYS A 142 -8.87 14.28 -12.39
N LYS A 143 -7.55 14.24 -12.59
CA LYS A 143 -6.61 13.99 -11.49
C LYS A 143 -6.63 15.08 -10.42
N ALA A 144 -6.75 16.35 -10.81
CA ALA A 144 -6.93 17.44 -9.86
C ALA A 144 -8.21 17.27 -9.02
N ILE A 145 -9.30 16.82 -9.64
CA ILE A 145 -10.55 16.48 -8.92
C ILE A 145 -10.31 15.30 -7.96
N ALA A 146 -9.58 14.27 -8.39
CA ALA A 146 -9.23 13.15 -7.51
C ALA A 146 -8.38 13.58 -6.31
N PHE A 147 -7.40 14.49 -6.49
CA PHE A 147 -6.64 15.08 -5.38
C PHE A 147 -7.56 15.86 -4.43
N ALA A 148 -8.44 16.70 -4.97
CA ALA A 148 -9.39 17.47 -4.17
C ALA A 148 -10.34 16.56 -3.37
N ALA A 149 -10.81 15.46 -3.96
CA ALA A 149 -11.62 14.47 -3.26
C ALA A 149 -10.83 13.81 -2.11
N MET A 150 -9.59 13.39 -2.36
CA MET A 150 -8.74 12.78 -1.33
C MET A 150 -8.43 13.74 -0.18
N THR A 151 -8.18 15.01 -0.46
CA THR A 151 -8.00 16.04 0.58
C THR A 151 -9.30 16.31 1.34
N GLY A 152 -10.44 16.29 0.66
CA GLY A 152 -11.75 16.42 1.32
C GLY A 152 -12.03 15.26 2.29
N ILE A 153 -11.67 14.04 1.93
CA ILE A 153 -11.76 12.87 2.81
C ILE A 153 -10.87 13.07 4.05
N ALA A 154 -9.65 13.61 3.88
CA ALA A 154 -8.73 13.88 4.98
C ALA A 154 -9.33 14.87 5.99
N ALA A 155 -9.95 15.94 5.48
CA ALA A 155 -10.63 16.94 6.30
C ALA A 155 -11.82 16.36 7.08
N CYS A 156 -12.52 15.38 6.51
CA CYS A 156 -13.57 14.66 7.22
C CYS A 156 -13.00 13.69 8.28
N GLY A 157 -11.77 13.19 8.08
CA GLY A 157 -11.10 12.27 8.99
C GLY A 157 -10.94 12.83 10.42
N ALA A 158 -10.67 14.12 10.58
CA ALA A 158 -10.44 14.74 11.90
C ALA A 158 -11.63 14.63 12.87
N ASN A 159 -12.87 14.58 12.35
CA ASN A 159 -14.09 14.48 13.16
C ASN A 159 -14.84 13.17 12.92
N TYR A 160 -14.14 12.13 12.46
CA TYR A 160 -14.75 10.87 12.07
C TYR A 160 -14.92 9.94 13.28
N ASN A 161 -16.10 9.99 13.90
CA ASN A 161 -16.44 9.11 15.01
C ASN A 161 -17.71 8.31 14.71
N THR A 162 -17.61 6.98 14.69
CA THR A 162 -18.77 6.08 14.49
C THR A 162 -19.52 5.75 15.78
N GLY A 163 -19.00 6.13 16.95
CA GLY A 163 -19.66 5.97 18.25
C GLY A 163 -20.74 7.03 18.47
N GLU A 164 -20.43 8.27 18.12
CA GLU A 164 -21.29 9.46 18.31
C GLU A 164 -21.62 10.10 16.96
N VAL A 165 -22.26 9.31 16.09
CA VAL A 165 -22.62 9.76 14.74
C VAL A 165 -23.53 10.99 14.78
N SER A 166 -24.34 11.13 15.84
CA SER A 166 -25.28 12.25 16.06
C SER A 166 -24.59 13.60 16.26
N GLU A 167 -23.37 13.63 16.79
CA GLU A 167 -22.66 14.90 17.02
C GLU A 167 -21.92 15.38 15.76
N HIS A 168 -21.53 14.44 14.90
CA HIS A 168 -20.69 14.70 13.73
C HIS A 168 -21.41 14.47 12.39
N LEU A 169 -22.73 14.68 12.31
CA LEU A 169 -23.50 14.48 11.07
C LEU A 169 -22.92 15.24 9.87
N ARG A 170 -22.44 16.46 10.09
CA ARG A 170 -21.85 17.29 9.02
C ARG A 170 -20.67 16.59 8.35
N THR A 171 -19.86 15.87 9.11
CA THR A 171 -18.70 15.11 8.60
C THR A 171 -19.17 14.00 7.67
N PHE A 172 -20.13 13.19 8.08
CA PHE A 172 -20.66 12.09 7.27
C PHE A 172 -21.40 12.60 6.02
N ARG A 173 -22.10 13.73 6.11
CA ARG A 173 -22.72 14.40 4.95
C ARG A 173 -21.70 14.87 3.93
N SER A 174 -20.66 15.58 4.39
CA SER A 174 -19.56 16.02 3.53
C SER A 174 -18.89 14.83 2.84
N LEU A 175 -18.64 13.76 3.59
CA LEU A 175 -18.07 12.51 3.07
C LEU A 175 -18.94 11.90 1.96
N SER A 176 -20.27 11.84 2.12
CA SER A 176 -21.18 11.37 1.08
C SER A 176 -21.06 12.18 -0.22
N ILE A 177 -21.02 13.51 -0.13
CA ILE A 177 -20.89 14.40 -1.30
C ILE A 177 -19.54 14.19 -1.99
N ILE A 178 -18.45 14.11 -1.22
CA ILE A 178 -17.10 13.92 -1.76
C ILE A 178 -17.00 12.58 -2.49
N LEU A 179 -17.53 11.50 -1.90
CA LEU A 179 -17.57 10.19 -2.53
C LEU A 179 -18.42 10.20 -3.80
N MET A 180 -19.58 10.85 -3.80
CA MET A 180 -20.40 11.05 -5.01
C MET A 180 -19.61 11.76 -6.13
N ILE A 181 -18.97 12.90 -5.82
CA ILE A 181 -18.18 13.67 -6.80
C ILE A 181 -17.05 12.80 -7.38
N SER A 182 -16.38 12.01 -6.55
CA SER A 182 -15.32 11.10 -7.01
C SER A 182 -15.84 10.09 -8.05
N ARG A 183 -17.04 9.54 -7.85
CA ARG A 183 -17.64 8.56 -8.76
C ARG A 183 -18.15 9.19 -10.06
N LEU A 184 -18.71 10.40 -9.98
CA LEU A 184 -19.07 11.17 -11.17
C LEU A 184 -17.83 11.51 -12.00
N ALA A 185 -16.73 11.91 -11.37
CA ALA A 185 -15.47 12.19 -12.07
C ALA A 185 -14.95 10.95 -12.81
N LEU A 186 -14.94 9.78 -12.15
CA LEU A 186 -14.58 8.50 -12.79
C LEU A 186 -15.55 8.14 -13.93
N ALA A 187 -16.86 8.27 -13.72
CA ALA A 187 -17.85 7.97 -14.75
C ALA A 187 -17.64 8.83 -16.02
N ILE A 188 -17.35 10.12 -15.87
CA ILE A 188 -17.01 11.02 -16.99
C ILE A 188 -15.77 10.53 -17.74
N GLN A 189 -14.73 10.09 -17.02
CA GLN A 189 -13.53 9.54 -17.67
C GLN A 189 -13.83 8.27 -18.46
N TYR A 190 -14.61 7.33 -17.89
CA TYR A 190 -15.03 6.11 -18.60
C TYR A 190 -15.90 6.44 -19.83
N ILE A 191 -16.79 7.45 -19.75
CA ILE A 191 -17.58 7.92 -20.90
C ILE A 191 -16.67 8.43 -22.02
N VAL A 192 -15.64 9.22 -21.71
CA VAL A 192 -14.69 9.69 -22.73
C VAL A 192 -13.99 8.52 -23.40
N VAL A 193 -13.57 7.50 -22.65
CA VAL A 193 -12.97 6.27 -23.21
C VAL A 193 -13.97 5.53 -24.10
N LEU A 194 -15.23 5.42 -23.68
CA LEU A 194 -16.29 4.77 -24.47
C LEU A 194 -16.49 5.45 -25.83
N LEU A 195 -16.42 6.78 -25.91
CA LEU A 195 -16.53 7.52 -27.18
C LEU A 195 -15.39 7.16 -28.15
N TYR A 196 -14.17 6.94 -27.67
CA TYR A 196 -13.04 6.51 -28.51
C TYR A 196 -13.15 5.05 -28.97
N VAL A 197 -13.77 4.19 -28.16
CA VAL A 197 -13.91 2.75 -28.42
C VAL A 197 -15.25 2.43 -29.11
N HIS A 198 -16.02 3.44 -29.54
CA HIS A 198 -17.32 3.26 -30.18
C HIS A 198 -17.29 2.38 -31.45
N LYS A 199 -16.13 2.16 -32.06
CA LYS A 199 -15.99 1.22 -33.20
C LYS A 199 -15.98 -0.26 -32.82
N TYR A 200 -15.75 -0.61 -31.54
CA TYR A 200 -15.58 -2.00 -31.09
C TYR A 200 -16.75 -2.45 -30.18
N PRO A 201 -17.82 -3.05 -30.74
CA PRO A 201 -19.06 -3.33 -29.99
C PRO A 201 -18.85 -4.27 -28.80
N ARG A 202 -17.89 -5.20 -28.90
CA ARG A 202 -17.55 -6.14 -27.81
C ARG A 202 -16.93 -5.47 -26.58
N THR A 203 -16.33 -4.29 -26.73
CA THR A 203 -15.69 -3.56 -25.63
C THR A 203 -16.60 -2.49 -25.04
N GLN A 204 -17.66 -2.11 -25.76
CA GLN A 204 -18.65 -1.15 -25.26
C GLN A 204 -19.47 -1.71 -24.09
N ALA A 205 -19.90 -2.97 -24.16
CA ALA A 205 -20.73 -3.58 -23.11
C ALA A 205 -20.08 -3.53 -21.71
N PRO A 206 -18.82 -3.98 -21.50
CA PRO A 206 -18.19 -3.89 -20.19
C PRO A 206 -17.93 -2.44 -19.75
N LEU A 207 -17.58 -1.52 -20.66
CA LEU A 207 -17.41 -0.10 -20.32
C LEU A 207 -18.73 0.53 -19.87
N LEU A 208 -19.84 0.27 -20.58
CA LEU A 208 -21.16 0.77 -20.23
C LEU A 208 -21.62 0.20 -18.87
N ALA A 209 -21.36 -1.08 -18.61
CA ALA A 209 -21.63 -1.70 -17.32
C ALA A 209 -20.84 -1.02 -16.18
N THR A 210 -19.55 -0.73 -16.37
CA THR A 210 -18.76 0.00 -15.35
C THR A 210 -19.29 1.42 -15.12
N ILE A 211 -19.68 2.14 -16.18
CA ILE A 211 -20.27 3.48 -16.06
C ILE A 211 -21.59 3.40 -15.30
N ALA A 212 -22.44 2.42 -15.59
CA ALA A 212 -23.71 2.23 -14.90
C ALA A 212 -23.53 1.98 -13.40
N ILE A 213 -22.55 1.14 -13.02
CA ILE A 213 -22.21 0.88 -11.61
C ILE A 213 -21.73 2.16 -10.91
N LEU A 214 -20.83 2.92 -11.54
CA LEU A 214 -20.31 4.17 -10.96
C LEU A 214 -21.42 5.23 -10.80
N LEU A 215 -22.33 5.35 -11.76
CA LEU A 215 -23.47 6.27 -11.67
C LEU A 215 -24.47 5.81 -10.60
N LEU A 216 -24.74 4.50 -10.49
CA LEU A 216 -25.60 3.95 -9.45
C LEU A 216 -25.01 4.19 -8.06
N SER A 217 -23.71 4.01 -7.91
CA SER A 217 -22.96 4.32 -6.69
C SER A 217 -23.00 5.81 -6.35
N ALA A 218 -22.84 6.70 -7.34
CA ALA A 218 -23.01 8.14 -7.14
C ALA A 218 -24.41 8.50 -6.64
N ILE A 219 -25.46 7.91 -7.22
CA ILE A 219 -26.85 8.10 -6.75
C ILE A 219 -27.03 7.53 -5.34
N ALA A 220 -26.42 6.38 -5.03
CA ALA A 220 -26.50 5.79 -3.71
C ALA A 220 -25.85 6.70 -2.63
N PHE A 221 -24.67 7.27 -2.89
CA PHE A 221 -24.04 8.25 -1.98
C PHE A 221 -24.85 9.54 -1.85
N LEU A 222 -25.52 9.98 -2.91
CA LEU A 222 -26.46 11.09 -2.79
C LEU A 222 -27.66 10.70 -1.89
N GLY A 223 -28.13 9.46 -2.00
CA GLY A 223 -29.14 8.91 -1.10
C GLY A 223 -28.70 8.88 0.36
N THR A 224 -27.44 8.53 0.66
CA THR A 224 -26.91 8.55 2.03
C THR A 224 -26.85 9.97 2.58
N PHE A 225 -26.50 10.96 1.77
CA PHE A 225 -26.54 12.37 2.17
C PHE A 225 -27.94 12.79 2.65
N PHE A 226 -28.99 12.45 1.89
CA PHE A 226 -30.37 12.74 2.31
C PHE A 226 -30.80 11.92 3.52
N ALA A 227 -30.37 10.66 3.64
CA ALA A 227 -30.66 9.83 4.81
C ALA A 227 -30.10 10.44 6.10
N PHE A 228 -28.88 10.98 6.08
CA PHE A 228 -28.35 11.75 7.22
C PHE A 228 -29.11 13.05 7.47
N ASN A 229 -29.71 13.68 6.46
CA ASN A 229 -30.53 14.88 6.66
C ASN A 229 -31.84 14.56 7.38
N LEU A 230 -32.53 13.50 6.95
CA LEU A 230 -33.79 13.07 7.55
C LEU A 230 -33.62 12.61 9.01
N ASN A 231 -32.51 11.93 9.32
CA ASN A 231 -32.24 11.48 10.69
C ASN A 231 -32.03 12.66 11.66
N ASP A 232 -31.42 13.76 11.21
CA ASP A 232 -31.20 14.98 12.00
C ASP A 232 -32.53 15.63 12.40
N GLU A 233 -33.40 15.86 11.41
CA GLU A 233 -34.72 16.45 11.60
C GLU A 233 -35.61 15.56 12.51
N SER A 234 -35.49 14.24 12.41
CA SER A 234 -36.25 13.30 13.24
C SER A 234 -35.80 13.26 14.71
N ASN A 235 -34.51 13.49 14.98
CA ASN A 235 -33.95 13.51 16.33
C ASN A 235 -34.29 14.81 17.07
N GLU A 236 -34.42 15.93 16.35
CA GLU A 236 -34.85 17.20 16.93
C GLU A 236 -36.29 17.16 17.47
N HIS A 237 -37.17 16.34 16.87
CA HIS A 237 -38.57 16.19 17.31
C HIS A 237 -38.81 15.10 18.36
N ASN A 238 -37.87 14.17 18.55
CA ASN A 238 -38.00 13.04 19.47
C ASN A 238 -37.09 13.19 20.70
N THR A 239 -37.30 14.24 21.49
CA THR A 239 -36.71 14.39 22.85
C THR A 239 -37.31 13.43 23.88
N SER A 240 -38.03 12.38 23.46
CA SER A 240 -38.67 11.41 24.35
C SER A 240 -38.50 10.00 23.82
N GLY A 241 -37.44 9.35 24.30
CA GLY A 241 -37.32 7.91 24.50
C GLY A 241 -37.94 6.99 23.44
N SER A 242 -37.19 6.72 22.37
CA SER A 242 -37.31 5.44 21.66
C SER A 242 -36.03 5.17 20.89
N ASN A 243 -35.29 4.14 21.33
CA ASN A 243 -34.15 3.57 20.64
C ASN A 243 -34.61 3.03 19.27
N SER A 244 -34.57 3.87 18.24
CA SER A 244 -34.75 3.43 16.85
C SER A 244 -33.51 2.65 16.44
N SER A 245 -33.55 1.34 16.70
CA SER A 245 -32.58 0.33 16.32
C SER A 245 -32.57 0.06 14.81
N GLY A 246 -32.47 1.12 13.99
CA GLY A 246 -32.08 1.00 12.59
C GLY A 246 -30.57 0.77 12.49
N PRO A 247 -30.07 0.05 11.47
CA PRO A 247 -28.63 0.01 11.22
C PRO A 247 -28.13 1.45 11.03
N PRO A 248 -27.02 1.83 11.69
CA PRO A 248 -26.56 3.21 11.64
C PRO A 248 -26.16 3.56 10.20
N VAL A 249 -26.67 4.70 9.71
CA VAL A 249 -26.61 5.11 8.30
C VAL A 249 -25.18 5.09 7.75
N TYR A 250 -24.14 5.30 8.57
CA TYR A 250 -22.75 5.26 8.12
C TYR A 250 -22.32 3.92 7.51
N ILE A 251 -22.92 2.79 7.92
CA ILE A 251 -22.60 1.46 7.38
C ILE A 251 -22.89 1.40 5.87
N SER A 252 -23.87 2.18 5.40
CA SER A 252 -24.22 2.24 3.97
C SER A 252 -23.03 2.66 3.10
N HIS A 253 -22.15 3.54 3.58
CA HIS A 253 -20.96 3.93 2.83
C HIS A 253 -20.07 2.72 2.52
N TYR A 254 -19.83 1.84 3.50
CA TYR A 254 -19.01 0.65 3.31
C TYR A 254 -19.65 -0.33 2.34
N ILE A 255 -20.96 -0.53 2.47
CA ILE A 255 -21.72 -1.44 1.60
C ILE A 255 -21.65 -0.95 0.15
N ILE A 256 -21.89 0.34 -0.09
CA ILE A 256 -21.85 0.93 -1.44
C ILE A 256 -20.46 0.73 -2.06
N VAL A 257 -19.40 1.09 -1.33
CA VAL A 257 -18.02 0.92 -1.79
C VAL A 257 -17.68 -0.55 -2.09
N CYS A 258 -18.06 -1.48 -1.21
CA CYS A 258 -17.77 -2.91 -1.42
C CYS A 258 -18.52 -3.46 -2.64
N VAL A 259 -19.81 -3.15 -2.77
CA VAL A 259 -20.65 -3.60 -3.89
C VAL A 259 -20.13 -3.03 -5.21
N GLU A 260 -19.77 -1.75 -5.22
CA GLU A 260 -19.16 -1.08 -6.37
C GLU A 260 -17.87 -1.80 -6.81
N THR A 261 -16.92 -1.99 -5.90
CA THR A 261 -15.63 -2.61 -6.23
C THR A 261 -15.78 -4.05 -6.68
N ILE A 262 -16.63 -4.85 -6.01
CA ILE A 262 -16.94 -6.21 -6.46
C ILE A 262 -17.52 -6.16 -7.89
N GLY A 263 -18.41 -5.22 -8.17
CA GLY A 263 -19.00 -5.02 -9.49
C GLY A 263 -17.96 -4.68 -10.57
N VAL A 264 -17.09 -3.69 -10.33
CA VAL A 264 -16.05 -3.28 -11.28
C VAL A 264 -15.06 -4.41 -11.55
N ILE A 265 -14.67 -5.15 -10.51
CA ILE A 265 -13.75 -6.28 -10.63
C ILE A 265 -14.42 -7.48 -11.32
N ALA A 266 -15.67 -7.81 -10.99
CA ALA A 266 -16.41 -8.88 -11.63
C ALA A 266 -16.52 -8.65 -13.15
N ILE A 267 -16.76 -7.40 -13.58
CA ILE A 267 -16.74 -7.03 -15.00
C ILE A 267 -15.35 -7.31 -15.59
N SER A 268 -14.28 -6.86 -14.94
CA SER A 268 -12.91 -7.14 -15.40
C SER A 268 -12.53 -8.63 -15.40
N CYS A 269 -13.17 -9.47 -14.60
CA CYS A 269 -12.99 -10.94 -14.63
C CYS A 269 -13.72 -11.59 -15.81
N ILE A 270 -14.96 -11.17 -16.09
CA ILE A 270 -15.82 -11.78 -17.11
C ILE A 270 -15.37 -11.35 -18.52
N TRP A 271 -15.07 -10.06 -18.71
CA TRP A 271 -14.70 -9.52 -20.01
C TRP A 271 -13.18 -9.40 -20.16
N ARG A 272 -12.58 -10.39 -20.84
CA ARG A 272 -11.13 -10.45 -21.09
C ARG A 272 -10.58 -9.25 -21.89
N SER A 273 -11.45 -8.49 -22.56
CA SER A 273 -11.11 -7.27 -23.30
C SER A 273 -10.62 -6.12 -22.42
N ILE A 274 -10.97 -6.11 -21.11
CA ILE A 274 -10.56 -5.11 -20.11
C ILE A 274 -9.78 -5.78 -18.98
N SER A 275 -8.97 -6.78 -19.31
CA SER A 275 -8.15 -7.50 -18.33
C SER A 275 -6.91 -6.68 -17.93
N PHE A 276 -6.54 -6.73 -16.65
CA PHE A 276 -5.31 -6.13 -16.10
C PHE A 276 -4.01 -6.87 -16.45
N LYS A 277 -4.05 -7.79 -17.42
CA LYS A 277 -2.88 -8.61 -17.72
C LYS A 277 -1.86 -7.74 -18.47
N LYS A 278 -0.61 -7.74 -18.00
CA LYS A 278 0.51 -6.92 -18.53
C LYS A 278 0.42 -5.41 -18.19
N THR A 279 -0.42 -5.02 -17.23
CA THR A 279 -0.42 -3.65 -16.70
C THR A 279 0.49 -3.55 -15.47
N HIS A 280 0.94 -2.35 -15.13
CA HIS A 280 1.75 -2.06 -13.95
C HIS A 280 0.95 -2.06 -12.62
N LEU A 281 -0.18 -2.79 -12.55
CA LEU A 281 -0.99 -2.88 -11.32
C LEU A 281 -0.20 -3.49 -10.16
N VAL A 282 0.57 -4.55 -10.44
CA VAL A 282 1.40 -5.23 -9.44
C VAL A 282 2.47 -4.28 -8.89
N GLU A 283 3.07 -3.48 -9.78
CA GLU A 283 4.04 -2.45 -9.39
C GLU A 283 3.40 -1.39 -8.50
N ARG A 284 2.23 -0.84 -8.87
CA ARG A 284 1.51 0.14 -8.04
C ARG A 284 1.12 -0.41 -6.67
N ILE A 285 0.68 -1.67 -6.61
CA ILE A 285 0.38 -2.32 -5.34
C ILE A 285 1.65 -2.50 -4.49
N GLY A 286 2.80 -2.83 -5.09
CA GLY A 286 4.08 -2.85 -4.39
C GLY A 286 4.50 -1.46 -3.87
N LEU A 287 4.35 -0.42 -4.70
CA LEU A 287 4.68 0.96 -4.34
C LEU A 287 3.80 1.50 -3.20
N ILE A 288 2.49 1.27 -3.24
CA ILE A 288 1.59 1.67 -2.14
C ILE A 288 1.94 0.92 -0.84
N THR A 289 2.34 -0.35 -0.89
CA THR A 289 2.81 -1.08 0.30
C THR A 289 4.08 -0.44 0.88
N LEU A 290 5.02 -0.02 0.03
CA LEU A 290 6.24 0.67 0.46
C LEU A 290 5.91 2.03 1.11
N ILE A 291 4.99 2.79 0.53
CA ILE A 291 4.52 4.06 1.09
C ILE A 291 3.86 3.84 2.46
N ILE A 292 3.01 2.80 2.58
CA ILE A 292 2.36 2.46 3.86
C ILE A 292 3.38 2.02 4.92
N MET A 293 4.42 1.28 4.55
CA MET A 293 5.54 1.01 5.47
C MET A 293 6.26 2.30 5.90
N GLY A 294 6.37 3.27 5.01
CA GLY A 294 6.87 4.61 5.31
C GLY A 294 6.08 5.31 6.42
N GLU A 295 4.75 5.20 6.42
CA GLU A 295 3.90 5.71 7.51
C GLU A 295 4.23 5.03 8.85
N GLY A 296 4.48 3.72 8.84
CA GLY A 296 4.93 2.99 10.02
C GLY A 296 6.24 3.53 10.61
N ILE A 297 7.19 3.94 9.74
CA ILE A 297 8.46 4.56 10.17
C ILE A 297 8.20 5.95 10.79
N ILE A 298 7.26 6.72 10.22
CA ILE A 298 6.84 8.02 10.77
C ILE A 298 6.25 7.82 12.18
N GLY A 299 5.37 6.84 12.37
CA GLY A 299 4.79 6.50 13.68
C GLY A 299 5.86 6.18 14.73
N ILE A 300 6.81 5.28 14.41
CA ILE A 300 7.93 4.95 15.32
C ILE A 300 8.75 6.20 15.65
N THR A 301 9.07 7.04 14.66
CA THR A 301 9.85 8.27 14.85
C THR A 301 9.11 9.29 15.70
N LYS A 302 7.78 9.40 15.54
CA LYS A 302 6.90 10.26 16.36
C LYS A 302 6.92 9.81 17.81
N SER A 303 6.81 8.50 18.08
CA SER A 303 6.90 7.95 19.43
C SER A 303 8.26 8.21 20.09
N ILE A 304 9.36 8.01 19.37
CA ILE A 304 10.71 8.33 19.88
C ILE A 304 10.85 9.83 20.14
N SER A 305 10.35 10.67 19.24
CA SER A 305 10.40 12.12 19.39
C SER A 305 9.60 12.58 20.60
N LYS A 306 8.40 12.04 20.83
CA LYS A 306 7.61 12.28 22.05
C LYS A 306 8.39 11.88 23.31
N ILE A 307 9.12 10.76 23.30
CA ILE A 307 9.94 10.32 24.44
C ILE A 307 11.09 11.29 24.69
N LEU A 308 11.85 11.63 23.65
CA LEU A 308 13.02 12.50 23.78
C LEU A 308 12.67 13.96 24.09
N GLN A 309 11.50 14.45 23.69
CA GLN A 309 11.03 15.79 24.02
C GLN A 309 10.58 15.90 25.48
N ASN A 310 10.02 14.84 26.05
CA ASN A 310 9.41 14.91 27.39
C ASN A 310 10.27 14.34 28.51
N ALA A 311 10.99 13.25 28.27
CA ALA A 311 11.80 12.59 29.28
C ALA A 311 13.20 13.23 29.40
N ALA A 312 13.65 13.46 30.63
CA ALA A 312 15.03 13.89 30.91
C ALA A 312 16.03 12.75 30.69
N ASN A 313 15.66 11.52 31.06
CA ASN A 313 16.50 10.32 30.96
C ASN A 313 15.72 9.16 30.32
N THR A 314 16.30 8.52 29.29
CA THR A 314 15.68 7.39 28.59
C THR A 314 16.31 6.06 29.03
N ALA A 315 15.48 5.05 29.33
CA ALA A 315 15.96 3.74 29.76
C ALA A 315 16.51 2.91 28.57
N ALA A 316 17.53 2.09 28.81
CA ALA A 316 18.12 1.18 27.81
C ALA A 316 17.07 0.24 27.16
N SER A 317 16.06 -0.17 27.93
CA SER A 317 14.96 -1.00 27.43
C SER A 317 14.12 -0.33 26.34
N VAL A 318 14.00 1.00 26.36
CA VAL A 318 13.28 1.77 25.34
C VAL A 318 14.04 1.71 24.01
N PHE A 319 15.37 1.78 24.05
CA PHE A 319 16.19 1.59 22.85
C PHE A 319 16.05 0.17 22.28
N GLY A 320 16.02 -0.85 23.14
CA GLY A 320 15.85 -2.25 22.72
C GLY A 320 14.53 -2.51 21.99
N ILE A 321 13.41 -2.01 22.52
CA ILE A 321 12.09 -2.15 21.87
C ILE A 321 12.02 -1.33 20.57
N THR A 322 12.63 -0.15 20.53
CA THR A 322 12.72 0.67 19.31
C THR A 322 13.50 -0.02 18.20
N ILE A 323 14.68 -0.57 18.51
CA ILE A 323 15.47 -1.34 17.53
C ILE A 323 14.66 -2.55 17.03
N SER A 324 13.93 -3.22 17.93
CA SER A 324 13.05 -4.33 17.56
C SER A 324 11.95 -3.91 16.60
N ALA A 325 11.34 -2.74 16.79
CA ALA A 325 10.30 -2.22 15.88
C ALA A 325 10.85 -1.85 14.49
N VAL A 326 12.04 -1.24 14.42
CA VAL A 326 12.70 -0.94 13.14
C VAL A 326 13.07 -2.23 12.39
N LEU A 327 13.64 -3.21 13.09
CA LEU A 327 13.93 -4.52 12.50
C LEU A 327 12.66 -5.26 12.07
N LEU A 328 11.56 -5.14 12.82
CA LEU A 328 10.27 -5.71 12.45
C LEU A 328 9.79 -5.16 11.09
N LEU A 329 9.85 -3.85 10.85
CA LEU A 329 9.49 -3.26 9.56
C LEU A 329 10.43 -3.73 8.42
N TYR A 330 11.71 -3.88 8.70
CA TYR A 330 12.65 -4.43 7.72
C TYR A 330 12.34 -5.90 7.38
N PHE A 331 11.97 -6.72 8.38
CA PHE A 331 11.56 -8.10 8.15
C PHE A 331 10.22 -8.21 7.44
N VAL A 332 9.29 -7.29 7.69
CA VAL A 332 8.05 -7.14 6.91
C VAL A 332 8.38 -6.87 5.44
N TRP A 333 9.33 -5.96 5.16
CA TRP A 333 9.77 -5.66 3.80
C TRP A 333 10.33 -6.91 3.10
N ILE A 334 11.24 -7.65 3.75
CA ILE A 334 11.79 -8.93 3.24
C ILE A 334 10.66 -9.92 2.94
N LEU A 335 9.81 -10.18 3.94
CA LEU A 335 8.73 -11.16 3.83
C LEU A 335 7.73 -10.80 2.73
N TYR A 336 7.51 -9.51 2.46
CA TYR A 336 6.58 -9.10 1.40
C TYR A 336 7.23 -9.13 0.01
N PHE A 337 8.36 -8.44 -0.19
CA PHE A 337 8.92 -8.23 -1.52
C PHE A 337 9.64 -9.46 -2.10
N ASP A 338 10.28 -10.29 -1.28
CA ASP A 338 10.94 -11.51 -1.77
C ASP A 338 9.94 -12.55 -2.31
N GLN A 339 8.64 -12.39 -2.01
CA GLN A 339 7.58 -13.31 -2.44
C GLN A 339 6.92 -12.92 -3.77
N ILE A 340 7.16 -11.72 -4.31
CA ILE A 340 6.42 -11.20 -5.47
C ILE A 340 7.15 -11.54 -6.78
N ASP A 341 6.62 -12.54 -7.50
CA ASP A 341 7.07 -12.87 -8.87
C ASP A 341 6.27 -12.08 -9.92
N HIS A 342 6.90 -11.18 -10.66
CA HIS A 342 6.21 -10.29 -11.64
C HIS A 342 5.68 -11.01 -12.91
N ASP A 343 6.20 -12.18 -13.26
CA ASP A 343 6.06 -12.72 -14.63
C ASP A 343 4.91 -13.72 -14.85
N ARG A 344 4.19 -14.16 -13.80
CA ARG A 344 3.36 -15.40 -13.89
C ARG A 344 1.91 -15.31 -13.42
N PHE A 345 1.29 -14.12 -13.49
CA PHE A 345 -0.11 -13.97 -13.09
C PHE A 345 -1.13 -14.33 -14.20
N GLY A 346 -2.16 -15.09 -13.81
CA GLY A 346 -3.40 -15.24 -14.58
C GLY A 346 -4.33 -14.03 -14.40
N THR A 347 -5.27 -13.81 -15.32
CA THR A 347 -6.15 -12.62 -15.34
C THR A 347 -7.03 -12.48 -14.09
N ILE A 348 -7.60 -13.58 -13.60
CA ILE A 348 -8.47 -13.61 -12.41
C ILE A 348 -7.62 -13.58 -11.13
N ARG A 349 -6.52 -14.33 -11.12
CA ARG A 349 -5.63 -14.42 -9.95
C ARG A 349 -5.01 -13.07 -9.60
N GLN A 350 -4.64 -12.27 -10.60
CA GLN A 350 -4.12 -10.91 -10.40
C GLN A 350 -5.15 -9.99 -9.71
N GLN A 351 -6.44 -10.14 -10.03
CA GLN A 351 -7.49 -9.32 -9.43
C GLN A 351 -7.79 -9.74 -7.99
N VAL A 352 -7.89 -11.04 -7.72
CA VAL A 352 -8.02 -11.56 -6.36
C VAL A 352 -6.81 -11.17 -5.51
N TRP A 353 -5.60 -11.29 -6.08
CA TRP A 353 -4.37 -10.83 -5.46
C TRP A 353 -4.44 -9.34 -5.12
N ALA A 354 -4.88 -8.47 -6.03
CA ALA A 354 -5.03 -7.04 -5.77
C ALA A 354 -6.02 -6.72 -4.62
N ILE A 355 -7.17 -7.40 -4.54
CA ILE A 355 -8.13 -7.19 -3.43
C ILE A 355 -7.58 -7.68 -2.09
N LEU A 356 -6.87 -8.82 -2.09
CA LEU A 356 -6.26 -9.37 -0.88
C LEU A 356 -5.20 -8.44 -0.26
N HIS A 357 -4.72 -7.42 -0.99
CA HIS A 357 -3.86 -6.39 -0.40
C HIS A 357 -4.61 -5.44 0.53
N PHE A 358 -5.94 -5.29 0.41
CA PHE A 358 -6.70 -4.49 1.38
C PHE A 358 -6.51 -5.00 2.82
N PRO A 359 -6.89 -6.25 3.15
CA PRO A 359 -6.70 -6.75 4.51
C PRO A 359 -5.21 -6.88 4.87
N LEU A 360 -4.30 -7.08 3.90
CA LEU A 360 -2.86 -7.11 4.15
C LEU A 360 -2.36 -5.74 4.61
N HIS A 361 -2.73 -4.67 3.90
CA HIS A 361 -2.37 -3.31 4.26
C HIS A 361 -3.00 -2.89 5.59
N THR A 362 -4.25 -3.27 5.86
CA THR A 362 -4.86 -3.04 7.18
C THR A 362 -4.05 -3.71 8.28
N ALA A 363 -3.67 -4.98 8.11
CA ALA A 363 -2.84 -5.69 9.09
C ALA A 363 -1.46 -5.03 9.24
N LEU A 364 -0.82 -4.64 8.13
CA LEU A 364 0.47 -3.95 8.12
C LEU A 364 0.43 -2.65 8.92
N ILE A 365 -0.56 -1.80 8.67
CA ILE A 365 -0.74 -0.52 9.36
C ILE A 365 -0.97 -0.72 10.85
N LEU A 366 -1.81 -1.68 11.23
CA LEU A 366 -2.08 -2.00 12.64
C LEU A 366 -0.85 -2.56 13.36
N VAL A 367 -0.02 -3.36 12.67
CA VAL A 367 1.26 -3.82 13.23
C VAL A 367 2.21 -2.65 13.43
N SER A 368 2.34 -1.76 12.45
CA SER A 368 3.25 -0.61 12.57
C SER A 368 2.80 0.37 13.63
N GLU A 369 1.52 0.74 13.66
CA GLU A 369 0.98 1.67 14.65
C GLU A 369 1.02 1.06 16.05
N GLY A 370 0.62 -0.20 16.19
CA GLY A 370 0.72 -0.92 17.46
C GLY A 370 2.16 -0.97 17.98
N SER A 371 3.16 -1.16 17.10
CA SER A 371 4.57 -1.11 17.50
C SER A 371 5.00 0.28 17.99
N ALA A 372 4.51 1.36 17.35
CA ALA A 372 4.79 2.73 17.74
C ALA A 372 4.14 3.08 19.09
N THR A 373 2.89 2.68 19.33
CA THR A 373 2.20 2.87 20.61
C THR A 373 2.88 2.06 21.72
N LEU A 374 3.32 0.83 21.46
CA LEU A 374 4.01 -0.02 22.45
C LEU A 374 5.39 0.52 22.87
N ILE A 375 6.11 1.21 21.98
CA ILE A 375 7.34 1.94 22.34
C ILE A 375 7.02 3.06 23.33
N LEU A 376 5.99 3.86 23.04
CA LEU A 376 5.55 4.94 23.91
C LEU A 376 5.10 4.39 25.27
N TRP A 377 4.33 3.31 25.26
CA TRP A 377 3.90 2.59 26.46
C TRP A 377 5.08 2.17 27.32
N LYS A 378 6.14 1.62 26.71
CA LYS A 378 7.31 1.17 27.47
C LYS A 378 8.03 2.30 28.19
N ALA A 379 7.98 3.52 27.65
CA ALA A 379 8.47 4.70 28.34
C ALA A 379 7.54 5.13 29.48
N ILE A 380 6.22 5.16 29.24
CA ILE A 380 5.20 5.57 30.21
C ILE A 380 5.16 4.67 31.45
N ILE A 381 5.17 3.33 31.26
CA ILE A 381 4.98 2.37 32.35
C ILE A 381 6.03 2.50 33.46
N ARG A 382 7.25 2.96 33.11
CA ARG A 382 8.30 3.23 34.10
C ARG A 382 7.82 4.24 35.14
N TYR A 383 7.23 5.33 34.69
CA TYR A 383 6.75 6.40 35.56
C TYR A 383 5.50 5.97 36.34
N LEU A 384 4.61 5.21 35.71
CA LEU A 384 3.42 4.69 36.39
C LEU A 384 3.79 3.72 37.52
N VAL A 385 4.75 2.82 37.29
CA VAL A 385 5.24 1.88 38.33
C VAL A 385 5.94 2.63 39.46
N GLU A 386 6.67 3.70 39.16
CA GLU A 386 7.30 4.56 40.17
C GLU A 386 6.25 5.28 41.04
N ALA A 387 5.22 5.87 40.43
CA ALA A 387 4.12 6.49 41.16
C ALA A 387 3.33 5.47 42.01
N LEU A 388 3.11 4.25 41.50
CA LEU A 388 2.52 3.16 42.29
C LEU A 388 3.42 2.76 43.47
N ALA A 389 4.74 2.71 43.28
CA ALA A 389 5.67 2.38 44.35
C ALA A 389 5.67 3.46 45.46
N ILE A 390 5.54 4.73 45.08
CA ILE A 390 5.37 5.84 46.03
C ILE A 390 4.07 5.67 46.82
N GLN A 391 2.95 5.34 46.15
CA GLN A 391 1.67 5.08 46.80
C GLN A 391 1.78 3.94 47.82
N VAL A 392 2.28 2.78 47.41
CA VAL A 392 2.40 1.59 48.28
C VAL A 392 3.29 1.89 49.49
N GLN A 393 4.44 2.53 49.28
CA GLN A 393 5.33 2.89 50.39
C GLN A 393 4.68 3.90 51.34
N ALA A 394 3.96 4.89 50.83
CA ALA A 394 3.25 5.87 51.65
C ALA A 394 2.10 5.23 52.46
N THR A 395 1.36 4.29 51.87
CA THR A 395 0.30 3.54 52.56
C THR A 395 0.86 2.60 53.63
N ASP A 396 2.02 1.98 53.39
CA ASP A 396 2.69 1.07 54.34
C ASP A 396 3.29 1.78 55.57
N MET A 397 3.42 3.12 55.54
CA MET A 397 3.84 3.96 56.68
C MET A 397 2.72 4.10 57.72
N VAL A 398 2.10 2.98 58.10
CA VAL A 398 0.91 2.92 58.98
C VAL A 398 1.19 3.50 60.36
N SER A 399 2.41 3.32 60.88
CA SER A 399 2.84 3.81 62.20
C SER A 399 3.38 5.24 62.21
N SER A 400 3.51 5.89 61.05
CA SER A 400 4.06 7.24 60.92
C SER A 400 2.99 8.31 61.10
N THR A 401 3.42 9.51 61.50
CA THR A 401 2.52 10.66 61.60
C THR A 401 2.15 11.18 60.20
N ASN A 402 0.98 11.83 60.06
CA ASN A 402 0.58 12.41 58.77
C ASN A 402 1.59 13.44 58.25
N ALA A 403 2.31 14.14 59.15
CA ALA A 403 3.37 15.07 58.77
C ALA A 403 4.60 14.36 58.17
N GLU A 404 4.94 13.18 58.67
CA GLU A 404 6.04 12.36 58.12
C GLU A 404 5.67 11.80 56.75
N VAL A 405 4.44 11.29 56.59
CA VAL A 405 3.92 10.81 55.30
C VAL A 405 3.86 11.95 54.28
N ALA A 406 3.37 13.12 54.69
CA ALA A 406 3.36 14.33 53.88
C ALA A 406 4.76 14.73 53.40
N GLY A 407 5.75 14.76 54.30
CA GLY A 407 7.13 15.09 53.97
C GLY A 407 7.78 14.07 53.03
N TYR A 408 7.44 12.78 53.17
CA TYR A 408 7.86 11.73 52.24
C TYR A 408 7.28 11.97 50.84
N ILE A 409 5.95 12.15 50.72
CA ILE A 409 5.28 12.36 49.42
C ILE A 409 5.80 13.63 48.76
N GLU A 410 5.96 14.75 49.48
CA GLU A 410 6.50 15.99 48.92
C GLU A 410 7.90 15.78 48.33
N LYS A 411 8.77 15.05 49.03
CA LYS A 411 10.12 14.74 48.55
C LYS A 411 10.08 13.85 47.30
N GLN A 412 9.23 12.83 47.29
CA GLN A 412 9.09 11.94 46.14
C GLN A 412 8.49 12.67 44.94
N LEU A 413 7.49 13.53 45.15
CA LEU A 413 6.87 14.32 44.09
C LEU A 413 7.88 15.25 43.40
N LYS A 414 8.73 15.94 44.18
CA LYS A 414 9.83 16.76 43.64
C LYS A 414 10.84 15.94 42.83
N THR A 415 11.13 14.72 43.27
CA THR A 415 12.03 13.80 42.56
C THR A 415 11.39 13.28 41.27
N PHE A 416 10.11 12.94 41.32
CA PHE A 416 9.32 12.46 40.20
C PHE A 416 9.27 13.49 39.08
N VAL A 417 8.97 14.74 39.41
CA VAL A 417 8.91 15.87 38.46
C VAL A 417 10.24 16.07 37.72
N HIS A 418 11.39 15.80 38.36
CA HIS A 418 12.71 15.91 37.73
C HIS A 418 12.95 14.87 36.60
N HIS A 419 12.09 13.86 36.47
CA HIS A 419 12.15 12.95 35.33
C HIS A 419 11.71 13.59 34.01
N PHE A 420 11.00 14.71 34.06
CA PHE A 420 10.53 15.44 32.90
C PHE A 420 11.41 16.65 32.62
N LYS A 421 11.48 17.05 31.36
CA LYS A 421 12.18 18.28 30.98
C LYS A 421 11.39 19.52 31.42
N ASN A 422 12.11 20.60 31.74
CA ASN A 422 11.51 21.85 32.18
C ASN A 422 10.46 22.41 31.20
N GLU A 423 10.66 22.24 29.89
CA GLU A 423 9.68 22.64 28.87
C GLU A 423 8.35 21.89 29.00
N THR A 424 8.40 20.58 29.25
CA THR A 424 7.22 19.74 29.49
C THR A 424 6.54 20.11 30.79
N LEU A 425 7.31 20.39 31.84
CA LEU A 425 6.79 20.82 33.14
C LEU A 425 6.04 22.16 33.03
N PHE A 426 6.57 23.09 32.24
CA PHE A 426 5.90 24.36 31.96
C PHE A 426 4.62 24.18 31.14
N ARG A 427 4.64 23.32 30.11
CA ARG A 427 3.47 23.07 29.25
C ARG A 427 2.30 22.45 30.01
N LEU A 428 2.56 21.64 31.02
CA LEU A 428 1.54 20.89 31.79
C LEU A 428 1.08 21.60 33.06
N ASP A 429 1.50 22.85 33.30
CA ASP A 429 1.18 23.61 34.51
C ASP A 429 1.46 22.81 35.81
N VAL A 430 2.67 22.24 35.89
CA VAL A 430 3.06 21.37 37.01
C VAL A 430 3.06 22.13 38.35
N GLU A 431 3.15 23.45 38.34
CA GLU A 431 2.97 24.26 39.55
C GLU A 431 1.56 24.12 40.13
N SER A 432 0.52 24.13 39.28
CA SER A 432 -0.86 23.89 39.70
C SER A 432 -1.03 22.48 40.27
N PHE A 433 -0.49 21.46 39.59
CA PHE A 433 -0.49 20.07 40.07
C PHE A 433 0.25 19.90 41.41
N ILE A 434 1.43 20.51 41.56
CA ILE A 434 2.18 20.49 42.82
C ILE A 434 1.36 21.20 43.90
N ASN A 435 0.73 22.33 43.61
CA ASN A 435 -0.06 23.07 44.58
C ASN A 435 -1.35 22.34 45.00
N SER A 436 -2.05 21.67 44.07
CA SER A 436 -3.21 20.83 44.39
C SER A 436 -2.77 19.65 45.26
N SER A 437 -1.75 18.91 44.82
CA SER A 437 -1.19 17.78 45.56
C SER A 437 -0.71 18.20 46.95
N LEU A 438 -0.04 19.34 47.08
CA LEU A 438 0.40 19.88 48.38
C LEU A 438 -0.77 20.31 49.26
N THR A 439 -1.87 20.78 48.68
CA THR A 439 -3.09 21.11 49.42
C THR A 439 -3.73 19.84 49.97
N ASP A 440 -3.81 18.80 49.16
CA ASP A 440 -4.34 17.48 49.56
C ASP A 440 -3.46 16.85 50.64
N ILE A 441 -2.13 16.94 50.49
CA ILE A 441 -1.14 16.53 51.51
C ILE A 441 -1.33 17.30 52.83
N ARG A 442 -1.66 18.60 52.78
CA ARG A 442 -1.90 19.42 53.98
C ARG A 442 -3.26 19.15 54.64
N GLN A 443 -4.24 18.68 53.87
CA GLN A 443 -5.58 18.35 54.34
C GLN A 443 -5.74 16.87 54.75
N LEU A 444 -4.63 16.11 54.83
CA LEU A 444 -4.66 14.70 55.24
C LEU A 444 -5.41 14.50 56.57
N PRO A 445 -6.45 13.64 56.61
CA PRO A 445 -7.30 13.51 57.78
C PRO A 445 -6.51 12.97 58.97
N ALA A 446 -6.52 13.72 60.08
CA ALA A 446 -5.67 13.46 61.25
C ALA A 446 -5.94 12.12 61.95
N ASN A 447 -7.14 11.55 61.80
CA ASN A 447 -7.62 10.39 62.56
C ASN A 447 -8.30 9.29 61.69
N ASP A 448 -8.31 9.41 60.36
CA ASP A 448 -8.96 8.45 59.47
C ASP A 448 -7.95 7.79 58.53
N SER A 449 -7.71 6.50 58.75
CA SER A 449 -6.82 5.69 57.90
C SER A 449 -7.39 5.47 56.50
N SER A 450 -8.72 5.46 56.34
CA SER A 450 -9.38 5.30 55.04
C SER A 450 -9.19 6.55 54.21
N GLY A 451 -9.60 7.71 54.73
CA GLY A 451 -9.44 8.99 54.03
C GLY A 451 -7.99 9.31 53.71
N ARG A 452 -7.03 8.95 54.58
CA ARG A 452 -5.59 9.07 54.26
C ARG A 452 -5.20 8.25 53.04
N ASN A 453 -5.64 7.00 52.95
CA ASN A 453 -5.34 6.14 51.80
C ASN A 453 -6.00 6.66 50.53
N ASP A 454 -7.23 7.15 50.61
CA ASP A 454 -7.96 7.71 49.47
C ASP A 454 -7.27 8.97 48.93
N THR A 455 -6.75 9.85 49.79
CA THR A 455 -5.94 11.01 49.35
C THR A 455 -4.63 10.57 48.67
N ILE A 456 -3.94 9.56 49.20
CA ILE A 456 -2.70 9.03 48.59
C ILE A 456 -3.00 8.43 47.20
N VAL A 457 -4.14 7.76 47.05
CA VAL A 457 -4.63 7.22 45.78
C VAL A 457 -4.95 8.36 44.80
N GLY A 458 -5.60 9.43 45.24
CA GLY A 458 -5.87 10.61 44.40
C GLY A 458 -4.58 11.27 43.88
N ILE A 459 -3.57 11.45 44.72
CA ILE A 459 -2.27 12.01 44.30
C ILE A 459 -1.61 11.14 43.23
N ARG A 460 -1.69 9.80 43.35
CA ARG A 460 -1.21 8.89 42.31
C ARG A 460 -1.97 9.08 40.99
N ASP A 461 -3.29 9.21 41.04
CA ASP A 461 -4.09 9.39 39.82
C ASP A 461 -3.78 10.72 39.12
N ASP A 462 -3.54 11.79 39.89
CA ASP A 462 -3.04 13.05 39.34
C ASP A 462 -1.65 12.89 38.72
N MET A 463 -0.75 12.12 39.33
CA MET A 463 0.54 11.77 38.74
C MET A 463 0.39 10.99 37.43
N PHE A 464 -0.56 10.07 37.33
CA PHE A 464 -0.83 9.34 36.09
C PHE A 464 -1.34 10.27 34.99
N ASN A 465 -2.32 11.13 35.31
CA ASN A 465 -2.85 12.12 34.37
C ASN A 465 -1.74 13.04 33.86
N LEU A 466 -0.82 13.46 34.73
CA LEU A 466 0.37 14.23 34.34
C LEU A 466 1.25 13.47 33.36
N VAL A 467 1.53 12.19 33.61
CA VAL A 467 2.33 11.34 32.72
C VAL A 467 1.64 11.19 31.37
N PHE A 468 0.36 10.82 31.33
CA PHE A 468 -0.39 10.66 30.09
C PHE A 468 -0.46 11.97 29.29
N GLY A 469 -0.72 13.09 29.96
CA GLY A 469 -0.67 14.42 29.36
C GLY A 469 0.71 14.80 28.82
N ALA A 470 1.80 14.40 29.49
CA ALA A 470 3.16 14.64 29.01
C ALA A 470 3.41 13.95 27.67
N PHE A 471 2.96 12.71 27.52
CA PHE A 471 3.14 11.91 26.31
C PHE A 471 2.02 12.11 25.27
N GLY A 472 1.05 12.99 25.56
CA GLY A 472 -0.03 13.38 24.65
C GLY A 472 -1.05 12.27 24.41
N ILE A 473 -1.32 11.46 25.44
CA ILE A 473 -2.42 10.50 25.45
C ILE A 473 -3.55 11.15 26.23
N GLU A 474 -4.65 11.45 25.56
CA GLU A 474 -5.84 12.00 26.19
C GLU A 474 -6.64 10.87 26.84
N VAL A 475 -6.72 10.89 28.17
CA VAL A 475 -7.55 9.95 28.94
C VAL A 475 -8.92 10.60 29.13
N ASN A 476 -10.00 9.86 28.88
CA ASN A 476 -11.36 10.32 29.13
C ASN A 476 -11.52 10.74 30.60
N GLN A 477 -12.19 11.87 30.84
CA GLN A 477 -12.36 12.42 32.20
C GLN A 477 -13.16 11.50 33.14
N GLU A 478 -13.90 10.53 32.61
CA GLU A 478 -14.64 9.52 33.39
C GLU A 478 -13.76 8.33 33.81
N ASP A 479 -12.60 8.14 33.17
CA ASP A 479 -11.70 6.98 33.32
C ASP A 479 -10.36 7.37 33.98
N THR A 480 -10.41 8.18 35.04
CA THR A 480 -9.20 8.68 35.74
C THR A 480 -8.54 7.66 36.67
N THR A 481 -9.14 6.49 36.83
CA THR A 481 -8.65 5.44 37.75
C THR A 481 -7.69 4.47 37.04
N TRP A 482 -6.89 3.73 37.82
CA TRP A 482 -5.82 2.87 37.31
C TRP A 482 -6.30 1.75 36.37
N ASP A 483 -7.45 1.13 36.66
CA ASP A 483 -7.93 -0.04 35.90
C ASP A 483 -8.37 0.32 34.46
N PRO A 484 -9.19 1.37 34.23
CA PRO A 484 -9.51 1.85 32.88
C PRO A 484 -8.28 2.29 32.07
N GLN A 485 -7.33 3.00 32.69
CA GLN A 485 -6.13 3.50 32.00
C GLN A 485 -5.21 2.37 31.53
N LEU A 486 -5.14 1.26 32.28
CA LEU A 486 -4.40 0.06 31.85
C LEU A 486 -5.12 -0.70 30.73
N SER A 487 -6.46 -0.68 30.70
CA SER A 487 -7.26 -1.38 29.69
C SER A 487 -7.02 -0.89 28.25
N ILE A 488 -6.59 0.37 28.09
CA ILE A 488 -6.13 0.94 26.81
C ILE A 488 -5.04 0.05 26.19
N PHE A 489 -4.08 -0.39 27.00
CA PHE A 489 -2.93 -1.17 26.51
C PHE A 489 -3.28 -2.63 26.24
N ASP A 490 -4.29 -3.17 26.93
CA ASP A 490 -4.84 -4.49 26.58
C ASP A 490 -5.43 -4.47 25.17
N THR A 491 -6.11 -3.38 24.78
CA THR A 491 -6.60 -3.19 23.42
C THR A 491 -5.46 -3.11 22.42
N VAL A 492 -4.40 -2.36 22.74
CA VAL A 492 -3.21 -2.21 21.87
C VAL A 492 -2.51 -3.54 21.63
N ILE A 493 -2.23 -4.29 22.69
CA ILE A 493 -1.63 -5.62 22.60
C ILE A 493 -2.57 -6.56 21.83
N PHE A 494 -3.88 -6.43 22.05
CA PHE A 494 -4.85 -7.25 21.38
C PHE A 494 -4.77 -7.11 19.86
N TYR A 495 -4.98 -5.89 19.34
CA TYR A 495 -4.97 -5.71 17.89
C TYR A 495 -3.58 -5.91 17.29
N TYR A 496 -2.49 -5.57 18.01
CA TYR A 496 -1.13 -5.71 17.50
C TYR A 496 -0.76 -7.17 17.19
N TYR A 497 -0.96 -8.09 18.13
CA TYR A 497 -0.65 -9.51 17.91
C TYR A 497 -1.62 -10.17 16.92
N LEU A 498 -2.90 -9.77 16.95
CA LEU A 498 -3.88 -10.22 15.96
C LEU A 498 -3.47 -9.78 14.55
N ALA A 499 -3.12 -8.51 14.35
CA ALA A 499 -2.70 -7.97 13.07
C ALA A 499 -1.39 -8.62 12.59
N ALA A 500 -0.42 -8.87 13.48
CA ALA A 500 0.82 -9.56 13.12
C ALA A 500 0.56 -11.00 12.62
N GLY A 501 -0.30 -11.76 13.32
CA GLY A 501 -0.67 -13.09 12.88
C GLY A 501 -1.44 -13.08 11.55
N VAL A 502 -2.42 -12.18 11.41
CA VAL A 502 -3.20 -12.00 10.17
C VAL A 502 -2.30 -11.60 9.00
N PHE A 503 -1.32 -10.72 9.21
CA PHE A 503 -0.36 -10.31 8.17
C PHE A 503 0.38 -11.52 7.58
N VAL A 504 0.95 -12.38 8.42
CA VAL A 504 1.67 -13.58 7.96
C VAL A 504 0.74 -14.60 7.29
N ILE A 505 -0.48 -14.78 7.80
CA ILE A 505 -1.50 -15.63 7.16
C ILE A 505 -1.82 -15.08 5.76
N LEU A 506 -2.03 -13.77 5.62
CA LEU A 506 -2.33 -13.14 4.35
C LEU A 506 -1.16 -13.22 3.36
N LEU A 507 0.08 -13.14 3.82
CA LEU A 507 1.25 -13.42 2.97
C LEU A 507 1.22 -14.86 2.45
N ALA A 508 0.90 -15.86 3.28
CA ALA A 508 0.78 -17.25 2.83
C ALA A 508 -0.33 -17.42 1.77
N VAL A 509 -1.45 -16.72 1.94
CA VAL A 509 -2.57 -16.70 0.98
C VAL A 509 -2.16 -16.00 -0.32
N LEU A 510 -1.55 -14.82 -0.24
CA LEU A 510 -1.10 -14.04 -1.40
C LEU A 510 -0.05 -14.79 -2.21
N TYR A 511 0.96 -15.35 -1.55
CA TYR A 511 1.94 -16.24 -2.16
C TYR A 511 1.24 -17.41 -2.89
N SER A 512 0.18 -17.93 -2.27
CA SER A 512 -0.59 -19.01 -2.87
C SER A 512 -1.34 -18.61 -4.13
N PHE A 513 -1.79 -17.36 -4.23
CA PHE A 513 -2.40 -16.79 -5.43
C PHE A 513 -1.39 -16.24 -6.44
N GLY A 514 -0.12 -16.05 -6.05
CA GLY A 514 0.97 -15.56 -6.90
C GLY A 514 1.45 -16.56 -7.95
N LYS A 515 1.66 -17.83 -7.56
CA LYS A 515 2.36 -18.82 -8.41
C LYS A 515 1.47 -20.02 -8.80
N THR A 516 1.45 -20.41 -10.08
CA THR A 516 0.66 -21.56 -10.60
C THR A 516 1.22 -22.91 -10.20
N ASN A 517 2.52 -23.13 -10.42
CA ASN A 517 3.19 -24.39 -10.11
C ASN A 517 4.14 -24.17 -8.94
N LYS A 518 3.78 -24.72 -7.78
CA LYS A 518 4.56 -24.59 -6.55
C LYS A 518 5.44 -25.81 -6.33
N SER A 519 6.67 -25.58 -5.90
CA SER A 519 7.54 -26.66 -5.43
C SER A 519 7.06 -27.20 -4.07
N ARG A 520 7.53 -28.38 -3.67
CA ARG A 520 7.21 -28.94 -2.34
C ARG A 520 7.73 -28.06 -1.20
N GLY A 521 8.86 -27.38 -1.38
CA GLY A 521 9.43 -26.46 -0.38
C GLY A 521 8.60 -25.20 -0.22
N GLU A 522 8.12 -24.65 -1.33
CA GLU A 522 7.24 -23.47 -1.36
C GLU A 522 5.89 -23.74 -0.67
N TRP A 523 5.33 -24.95 -0.84
CA TRP A 523 4.11 -25.37 -0.15
C TRP A 523 4.34 -25.48 1.37
N PHE A 524 5.51 -26.00 1.77
CA PHE A 524 5.88 -26.08 3.19
C PHE A 524 6.06 -24.69 3.81
N SER A 525 6.73 -23.76 3.12
CA SER A 525 6.86 -22.35 3.55
C SER A 525 5.48 -21.70 3.77
N ALA A 526 4.54 -21.90 2.83
CA ALA A 526 3.18 -21.39 2.98
C ALA A 526 2.45 -21.96 4.23
N VAL A 527 2.60 -23.27 4.50
CA VAL A 527 2.03 -23.91 5.69
C VAL A 527 2.69 -23.39 6.97
N LEU A 528 4.01 -23.24 6.98
CA LEU A 528 4.75 -22.70 8.10
C LEU A 528 4.25 -21.30 8.48
N ARG A 529 4.09 -20.41 7.50
CA ARG A 529 3.52 -19.06 7.70
C ARG A 529 2.10 -19.13 8.27
N LEU A 530 1.26 -20.03 7.78
CA LEU A 530 -0.09 -20.21 8.31
C LEU A 530 -0.10 -20.70 9.77
N VAL A 531 0.76 -21.66 10.12
CA VAL A 531 0.89 -22.17 11.49
C VAL A 531 1.40 -21.08 12.44
N VAL A 532 2.47 -20.37 12.05
CA VAL A 532 3.03 -19.28 12.86
C VAL A 532 2.04 -18.13 13.02
N GLY A 533 1.34 -17.76 11.95
CA GLY A 533 0.33 -16.72 11.99
C GLY A 533 -0.87 -17.08 12.88
N ILE A 534 -1.37 -18.32 12.83
CA ILE A 534 -2.40 -18.80 13.78
C ILE A 534 -1.85 -18.79 15.21
N GLY A 535 -0.59 -19.20 15.41
CA GLY A 535 0.10 -19.10 16.68
C GLY A 535 0.02 -17.69 17.26
N LEU A 536 0.46 -16.68 16.50
CA LEU A 536 0.39 -15.27 16.90
C LEU A 536 -1.05 -14.81 17.20
N CYS A 537 -2.02 -15.13 16.35
CA CYS A 537 -3.42 -14.77 16.59
C CYS A 537 -3.98 -15.38 17.89
N THR A 538 -3.55 -16.60 18.25
CA THR A 538 -4.00 -17.30 19.48
C THR A 538 -3.25 -16.86 20.73
N THR A 539 -2.03 -16.31 20.61
CA THR A 539 -1.35 -15.69 21.74
C THR A 539 -2.11 -14.48 22.28
N THR A 540 -2.86 -13.78 21.42
CA THR A 540 -3.62 -12.59 21.79
C THR A 540 -4.72 -12.86 22.83
N PRO A 541 -5.71 -13.77 22.63
CA PRO A 541 -6.64 -14.13 23.69
C PRO A 541 -5.95 -14.69 24.92
N ALA A 542 -4.85 -15.45 24.75
CA ALA A 542 -4.14 -16.04 25.88
C ALA A 542 -3.45 -15.01 26.78
N LEU A 543 -3.00 -13.88 26.23
CA LEU A 543 -2.41 -12.77 26.97
C LEU A 543 -3.49 -11.93 27.68
N VAL A 544 -4.55 -11.57 26.96
CA VAL A 544 -5.64 -10.72 27.48
C VAL A 544 -6.51 -11.46 28.49
N LEU A 545 -6.99 -12.68 28.17
CA LEU A 545 -7.88 -13.46 29.06
C LEU A 545 -7.17 -13.98 30.31
N ARG A 546 -5.83 -13.94 30.35
CA ARG A 546 -5.05 -14.35 31.52
C ARG A 546 -4.36 -13.16 32.17
N SER A 547 -4.68 -11.91 31.85
CA SER A 547 -4.03 -10.72 32.42
C SER A 547 -4.06 -10.69 33.95
N ASP A 548 -5.03 -11.36 34.59
CA ASP A 548 -5.08 -11.53 36.04
C ASP A 548 -3.88 -12.28 36.63
N LYS A 549 -3.18 -13.12 35.86
CA LYS A 549 -1.99 -13.83 36.37
C LYS A 549 -0.79 -12.89 36.43
N SER A 550 -0.03 -12.94 37.52
CA SER A 550 1.17 -12.09 37.70
C SER A 550 2.20 -12.23 36.55
N SER A 551 2.32 -13.43 35.97
CA SER A 551 3.25 -13.70 34.88
C SER A 551 2.88 -13.03 33.55
N THR A 552 1.60 -12.87 33.23
CA THR A 552 1.14 -12.23 31.98
C THR A 552 1.21 -10.72 32.09
N ARG A 553 0.85 -10.15 33.25
CA ARG A 553 1.11 -8.74 33.59
C ARG A 553 2.60 -8.39 33.50
N GLY A 554 3.48 -9.27 33.98
CA GLY A 554 4.93 -9.09 33.83
C GLY A 554 5.39 -9.00 32.37
N PHE A 555 4.77 -9.77 31.46
CA PHE A 555 5.08 -9.70 30.03
C PHE A 555 4.58 -8.40 29.39
N VAL A 556 3.35 -7.98 29.69
CA VAL A 556 2.73 -6.75 29.19
C VAL A 556 3.55 -5.49 29.53
N PHE A 557 4.18 -5.46 30.70
CA PHE A 557 5.04 -4.35 31.13
C PHE A 557 6.50 -4.46 30.66
N SER A 558 6.86 -5.59 30.03
CA SER A 558 8.22 -5.84 29.57
C SER A 558 8.50 -5.19 28.21
N ALA A 559 9.78 -5.07 27.86
CA ALA A 559 10.19 -4.63 26.52
C ALA A 559 10.03 -5.72 25.44
N TRP A 560 9.62 -6.94 25.83
CA TRP A 560 9.56 -8.09 24.93
C TRP A 560 8.32 -8.10 24.02
N THR A 561 7.35 -7.21 24.25
CA THR A 561 6.06 -7.19 23.53
C THR A 561 6.25 -7.07 22.02
N VAL A 562 7.09 -6.16 21.53
CA VAL A 562 7.40 -6.03 20.09
C VAL A 562 8.52 -7.01 19.68
N THR A 563 9.49 -7.25 20.57
CA THR A 563 10.65 -8.11 20.29
C THR A 563 10.27 -9.54 19.97
N VAL A 564 9.24 -10.11 20.62
CA VAL A 564 8.78 -11.47 20.32
C VAL A 564 8.28 -11.58 18.88
N VAL A 565 7.45 -10.63 18.41
CA VAL A 565 6.94 -10.65 17.03
C VAL A 565 8.09 -10.49 16.02
N MET A 566 9.03 -9.59 16.31
CA MET A 566 10.24 -9.40 15.50
C MET A 566 11.05 -10.70 15.40
N LEU A 567 11.28 -11.40 16.52
CA LEU A 567 12.01 -12.67 16.53
C LEU A 567 11.26 -13.79 15.78
N VAL A 568 9.93 -13.82 15.90
CA VAL A 568 9.12 -14.78 15.14
C VAL A 568 9.27 -14.55 13.64
N TYR A 569 9.23 -13.30 13.19
CA TYR A 569 9.43 -12.96 11.77
C TYR A 569 10.86 -13.26 11.30
N PHE A 570 11.85 -12.99 12.16
CA PHE A 570 13.25 -13.36 11.90
C PHE A 570 13.43 -14.86 11.70
N VAL A 571 12.84 -15.67 12.58
CA VAL A 571 12.88 -17.14 12.46
C VAL A 571 12.18 -17.61 11.19
N LEU A 572 11.04 -17.00 10.82
CA LEU A 572 10.37 -17.29 9.54
C LEU A 572 11.29 -17.05 8.34
N ILE A 573 11.97 -15.90 8.29
CA ILE A 573 12.91 -15.57 7.21
C ILE A 573 14.06 -16.56 7.14
N ILE A 574 14.64 -16.94 8.29
CA ILE A 574 15.71 -17.96 8.33
C ILE A 574 15.21 -19.28 7.77
N LEU A 575 14.02 -19.71 8.17
CA LEU A 575 13.43 -20.97 7.71
C LEU A 575 13.16 -20.92 6.20
N ASP A 576 12.65 -19.81 5.67
CA ASP A 576 12.44 -19.63 4.22
C ASP A 576 13.77 -19.72 3.46
N ASN A 577 14.81 -19.01 3.89
CA ASN A 577 16.14 -19.07 3.26
C ASN A 577 16.76 -20.48 3.31
N LEU A 578 16.55 -21.22 4.41
CA LEU A 578 17.02 -22.61 4.52
C LEU A 578 16.27 -23.55 3.58
N LEU A 579 14.96 -23.33 3.36
CA LEU A 579 14.15 -24.10 2.43
C LEU A 579 14.59 -23.87 0.98
N ASP A 580 14.86 -22.61 0.61
CA ASP A 580 15.33 -22.26 -0.72
C ASP A 580 16.73 -22.83 -0.98
N TRP A 581 17.65 -22.69 -0.03
CA TRP A 581 18.98 -23.31 -0.10
C TRP A 581 18.90 -24.83 -0.28
N TYR A 582 18.00 -25.50 0.45
CA TYR A 582 17.80 -26.94 0.33
C TYR A 582 17.20 -27.35 -1.02
N ALA A 583 16.28 -26.55 -1.56
CA ALA A 583 15.68 -26.77 -2.87
C ALA A 583 16.72 -26.64 -3.99
N ASP A 584 17.59 -25.62 -3.93
CA ASP A 584 18.68 -25.40 -4.89
C ASP A 584 19.74 -26.48 -4.85
N LYS A 585 20.12 -26.93 -3.64
CA LYS A 585 21.07 -28.05 -3.51
C LYS A 585 20.54 -29.33 -4.14
N LYS A 586 19.22 -29.57 -4.06
CA LYS A 586 18.57 -30.73 -4.66
C LYS A 586 18.49 -30.61 -6.18
N SER A 587 18.27 -29.41 -6.72
CA SER A 587 18.22 -29.18 -8.17
C SER A 587 19.61 -29.25 -8.82
N SER A 588 20.65 -28.77 -8.14
CA SER A 588 22.05 -28.85 -8.60
C SER A 588 22.57 -30.30 -8.74
N GLY A 589 21.95 -31.27 -8.07
CA GLY A 589 22.24 -32.70 -8.25
C GLY A 589 21.61 -33.34 -9.50
N GLN A 590 20.71 -32.63 -10.20
CA GLN A 590 20.17 -33.01 -11.51
C GLN A 590 20.89 -32.18 -12.59
N LYS A 591 21.73 -32.82 -13.41
CA LYS A 591 22.27 -32.17 -14.61
C LYS A 591 21.11 -31.57 -15.42
N PRO A 592 21.21 -30.32 -15.91
CA PRO A 592 20.14 -29.70 -16.67
C PRO A 592 19.99 -30.43 -18.01
N THR A 593 18.92 -31.20 -18.16
CA THR A 593 18.55 -31.93 -19.39
C THR A 593 18.39 -31.01 -20.61
N TYR A 594 18.21 -29.70 -20.37
CA TYR A 594 18.02 -28.70 -21.43
C TYR A 594 19.30 -28.41 -22.23
N ILE A 595 20.49 -28.58 -21.63
CA ILE A 595 21.76 -28.33 -22.34
C ILE A 595 22.09 -29.52 -23.26
N GLU A 596 21.85 -30.75 -22.82
CA GLU A 596 22.07 -31.95 -23.66
C GLU A 596 21.11 -32.03 -24.86
N ASP A 597 19.85 -31.60 -24.72
CA ASP A 597 18.89 -31.59 -25.84
C ASP A 597 19.16 -30.44 -26.82
N THR A 598 19.66 -29.29 -26.34
CA THR A 598 20.04 -28.16 -27.21
C THR A 598 21.34 -28.45 -27.96
N GLU A 599 22.35 -29.03 -27.29
CA GLU A 599 23.58 -29.49 -27.94
C GLU A 599 23.29 -30.62 -28.95
N ARG A 600 22.43 -31.59 -28.63
CA ARG A 600 21.98 -32.61 -29.61
C ARG A 600 21.19 -32.02 -30.78
N SER A 601 20.38 -30.98 -30.55
CA SER A 601 19.63 -30.34 -31.63
C SER A 601 20.53 -29.54 -32.56
N LEU A 602 21.56 -28.88 -32.01
CA LEU A 602 22.53 -28.10 -32.77
C LEU A 602 23.49 -29.01 -33.54
N GLU A 603 23.97 -30.10 -32.93
CA GLU A 603 24.76 -31.13 -33.63
C GLU A 603 23.95 -31.81 -34.75
N GLY A 604 22.67 -32.09 -34.52
CA GLY A 604 21.78 -32.66 -35.54
C GLY A 604 21.47 -31.71 -36.71
N GLU A 605 21.42 -30.40 -36.44
CA GLU A 605 21.17 -29.37 -37.45
C GLU A 605 22.46 -29.05 -38.26
N GLU A 606 23.64 -29.07 -37.63
CA GLU A 606 24.93 -29.00 -38.32
C GLU A 606 25.16 -30.21 -39.23
N ASP A 607 24.90 -31.44 -38.77
CA ASP A 607 25.04 -32.65 -39.58
C ASP A 607 24.06 -32.68 -40.77
N ALA A 608 22.86 -32.12 -40.60
CA ALA A 608 21.88 -31.97 -41.67
C ALA A 608 22.34 -30.93 -42.72
N LEU A 609 22.89 -29.79 -42.29
CA LEU A 609 23.44 -28.75 -43.16
C LEU A 609 24.68 -29.24 -43.91
N VAL A 610 25.57 -30.01 -43.27
CA VAL A 610 26.75 -30.60 -43.91
C VAL A 610 26.34 -31.65 -44.94
N LYS A 611 25.34 -32.49 -44.63
CA LYS A 611 24.78 -33.43 -45.61
C LYS A 611 24.16 -32.69 -46.81
N GLN A 612 23.35 -31.67 -46.56
CA GLN A 612 22.68 -30.90 -47.61
C GLN A 612 23.70 -30.18 -48.51
N THR A 613 24.73 -29.57 -47.94
CA THR A 613 25.81 -28.92 -48.68
C THR A 613 26.61 -29.92 -49.51
N ASN A 614 26.88 -31.12 -48.99
CA ASN A 614 27.57 -32.17 -49.76
C ASN A 614 26.72 -32.74 -50.90
N THR A 615 25.39 -32.86 -50.74
CA THR A 615 24.49 -33.23 -51.84
C THR A 615 24.38 -32.13 -52.89
N ASP A 616 24.29 -30.85 -52.49
CA ASP A 616 24.22 -29.73 -53.42
C ASP A 616 25.54 -29.56 -54.20
N MET A 617 26.69 -29.79 -53.55
CA MET A 617 28.00 -29.82 -54.22
C MET A 617 28.18 -31.03 -55.14
N ALA A 618 27.59 -32.18 -54.81
CA ALA A 618 27.60 -33.35 -55.70
C ALA A 618 26.73 -33.10 -56.94
N GLU A 619 25.52 -32.54 -56.79
CA GLU A 619 24.65 -32.16 -57.92
C GLU A 619 25.27 -31.07 -58.80
N GLN A 620 25.92 -30.05 -58.20
CA GLN A 620 26.67 -29.03 -58.95
C GLN A 620 27.90 -29.60 -59.67
N GLY A 621 28.62 -30.53 -59.05
CA GLY A 621 29.74 -31.23 -59.68
C GLY A 621 29.31 -32.10 -60.86
N GLU A 622 28.14 -32.74 -60.77
CA GLU A 622 27.56 -33.55 -61.84
C GLU A 622 27.03 -32.68 -62.99
N THR A 623 26.39 -31.54 -62.69
CA THR A 623 25.97 -30.57 -63.73
C THR A 623 27.15 -29.88 -64.42
N ILE A 624 28.25 -29.61 -63.71
CA ILE A 624 29.47 -29.06 -64.31
C ILE A 624 30.20 -30.12 -65.16
N ARG A 625 30.24 -31.39 -64.75
CA ARG A 625 30.76 -32.49 -65.57
C ARG A 625 29.91 -32.74 -66.81
N LEU A 626 28.58 -32.69 -66.70
CA LEU A 626 27.67 -32.85 -67.84
C LEU A 626 27.78 -31.67 -68.82
N ARG A 627 28.02 -30.44 -68.34
CA ARG A 627 28.31 -29.28 -69.21
C ARG A 627 29.70 -29.29 -69.85
N LEU A 628 30.71 -29.88 -69.19
CA LEU A 628 32.06 -29.99 -69.78
C LEU A 628 32.18 -31.11 -70.83
N VAL A 629 31.29 -32.10 -70.83
CA VAL A 629 31.27 -33.18 -71.84
C VAL A 629 30.58 -32.73 -73.14
N GLU A 630 29.81 -31.64 -73.12
CA GLU A 630 29.08 -31.12 -74.30
C GLU A 630 29.89 -30.14 -75.17
N ILE A 631 31.14 -29.81 -74.82
CA ILE A 631 31.97 -28.86 -75.58
C ILE A 631 33.36 -29.43 -75.85
N SER A 632 33.53 -30.13 -76.98
CA SER A 632 34.69 -30.14 -77.91
C SER A 632 34.52 -31.24 -78.97
N PRO A 633 35.02 -31.15 -80.24
CA PRO A 633 35.92 -30.14 -80.81
C PRO A 633 35.47 -29.55 -82.18
N ALA A 634 35.90 -28.32 -82.47
CA ALA A 634 36.37 -27.86 -83.78
C ALA A 634 36.83 -26.39 -83.69
N ASP A 635 38.13 -26.15 -83.49
CA ASP A 635 39.00 -25.60 -84.54
C ASP A 635 40.37 -25.17 -83.94
N GLU A 636 41.40 -25.63 -84.63
CA GLU A 636 42.81 -25.32 -84.40
C GLU A 636 43.20 -23.93 -84.95
N ALA A 637 44.30 -23.41 -84.39
CA ALA A 637 45.26 -22.45 -84.96
C ALA A 637 45.24 -20.98 -84.44
N ASP A 638 46.08 -20.75 -83.41
CA ASP A 638 47.36 -19.99 -83.44
C ASP A 638 47.42 -18.57 -84.10
N PRO A 639 48.36 -17.69 -83.71
CA PRO A 639 48.39 -16.82 -82.54
C PRO A 639 48.60 -15.35 -82.97
N ARG A 640 48.57 -14.39 -82.03
CA ARG A 640 49.43 -13.17 -81.98
C ARG A 640 48.77 -12.05 -81.19
N ARG A 641 49.58 -11.44 -80.31
CA ARG A 641 49.64 -9.99 -80.00
C ARG A 641 48.41 -9.39 -79.29
N VAL A 642 48.49 -8.41 -78.40
CA VAL A 642 49.54 -7.64 -77.71
C VAL A 642 48.75 -6.69 -76.77
N GLU A 643 49.32 -6.36 -75.61
CA GLU A 643 49.12 -5.14 -74.78
C GLU A 643 47.73 -4.79 -74.19
N ASP A 644 47.66 -4.84 -72.85
CA ASP A 644 47.46 -3.72 -71.88
C ASP A 644 47.19 -2.29 -72.45
N PRO A 645 46.77 -1.29 -71.64
CA PRO A 645 45.67 -1.18 -70.67
C PRO A 645 44.87 0.15 -70.82
N GLN A 646 43.95 0.40 -69.87
CA GLN A 646 43.47 1.71 -69.39
C GLN A 646 42.31 2.49 -70.06
N SER A 647 41.55 3.08 -69.13
CA SER A 647 40.65 4.24 -69.20
C SER A 647 39.22 3.94 -69.68
N SER A 648 38.17 4.50 -69.09
CA SER A 648 38.07 5.71 -68.28
C SER A 648 36.84 5.67 -67.35
N ARG A 649 36.98 6.45 -66.27
CA ARG A 649 35.86 6.98 -65.49
C ARG A 649 34.93 7.81 -66.39
N SER A 650 33.62 7.59 -66.23
CA SER A 650 32.63 8.64 -66.00
C SER A 650 31.40 8.03 -65.35
#